data_AF-A0A9J7LLA3-F1
#
_entry.id   AF-A0A9J7LLA3-F1
#
_cell.length_a   1.000
_cell.length_b   1.000
_cell.length_c   1.000
_cell.angle_alpha   90.00
_cell.angle_beta   90.00
_cell.angle_gamma   90.00
#
_symmetry.space_group_name_H-M   'P 1'
#
loop_
_entity.id
_entity.type
_entity.pdbx_description
1 polymer ?
#
loop_
_entity_poly.entity_id
_entity_poly.type
_entity_poly.pdbx_seq_one_letter_code
_entity_poly.pdbx_strand_id
1 'polypeptide(L)'
;MASKVLLATFVLVYVGVCQGHFHHWHLLGDSTSVAPETVCTGECAEFELLCSTPEYDVRRYKSALWVSTTMSDLSLSQASARGRKRLHDYFRGANGKRLKMSYTAPMVTQTRVASESPVREITVSVPLPERVAKNPPKPTDPRVVIDLVPEAIMYVKKFEGRSARVGFVADLEAKNFFKTLKANDEPLHDNEGYYYVAQYSSSEKSSAPIRTEIAIFALNEKTHKWLEFNDRQGLPKCIRGKGEHMTWEKMGQSDIPLALSTREQCSTTYCQAPKKCPKVETKSVEGIDDKSIQLKHMKDIKAWAYVPPTCYYDTAFPASTGPLRESLNTSGVTLSEAAMTITVAMEKREELDGKNSCQKFFKVLLATGGGKGGLEDVQMKEEAGLQMPKTAEAIHQGHATIAGHYSKCFGGNAYYEPIIITSTAKLLMEQLKDKKKCFLGDHISVLEYHPQSRLFDRHNEINLDADPDCSDQKGRPPFTFNLPVSKDYNRTGEKPSVGHRCDTQECTKHSVVKRLKNNLDMIQYKPEKWIFAKGASASCSEAKAFEKGLSSLLLYLNGKNEDKSKIEMTKPLYGALNISRTDPSKCDWFTSVSTSVPENLTDDPPKPIDDTVVVRPGAKNRFFLSLYKGKYVPAKLKQHLMEMFEDLDSLKPFGVDYDPEDIWLGTYDSLDKEERLYEVAVARKTASKDDIKMSAEASDEHERNEDASDGKVALPKPEGCSESVCPTVYVTKNHSNFMELLLPSRRSVCHRTKLCGEHQSSGRKLLRPILAYLNGDNSASKKIKDFAVPLLKVRLYSAEEEEKGISPCDREYQACVRLPDEYKDIPEPNNKEVSIFTGPGSFHGYGIAVRGHVSKAVASEATSTLMQTLDKENVPYDKTWLAYFSYDKPLTNPEEKITYFLFIKKGEDIGEGHEEGGSNETEN
;
A
#
# COMPACT_ATOMS: atom_id res chain seq x y z
N MET A 1 -65.34 16.30 -16.51
CA MET A 1 -65.77 17.69 -16.81
C MET A 1 -64.72 18.60 -16.19
N ALA A 2 -63.88 19.30 -16.96
CA ALA A 2 -64.16 20.63 -17.55
C ALA A 2 -64.46 21.66 -16.45
N SER A 3 -63.77 22.80 -16.28
CA SER A 3 -63.14 23.76 -17.23
C SER A 3 -62.20 24.72 -16.45
N LYS A 4 -61.50 25.75 -16.95
CA LYS A 4 -60.84 26.23 -18.22
C LYS A 4 -60.04 27.49 -17.77
N VAL A 5 -58.78 27.81 -18.13
CA VAL A 5 -58.13 28.08 -19.45
C VAL A 5 -58.33 29.53 -19.97
N LEU A 6 -57.27 30.09 -20.61
CA LEU A 6 -57.10 31.38 -21.34
C LEU A 6 -56.66 32.63 -20.53
N LEU A 7 -55.81 33.55 -21.05
CA LEU A 7 -54.72 33.49 -22.06
C LEU A 7 -53.84 34.78 -21.99
N ALA A 8 -52.77 34.87 -22.80
CA ALA A 8 -51.76 35.94 -22.85
C ALA A 8 -52.05 37.08 -23.86
N THR A 9 -51.22 38.15 -23.85
CA THR A 9 -50.69 38.98 -25.00
C THR A 9 -50.15 40.35 -24.50
N PHE A 10 -49.44 41.21 -25.25
CA PHE A 10 -48.16 41.12 -26.00
C PHE A 10 -47.71 42.56 -26.42
N VAL A 11 -46.48 42.76 -26.97
CA VAL A 11 -45.93 43.99 -27.66
C VAL A 11 -45.48 45.14 -26.71
N LEU A 12 -44.22 45.65 -26.64
CA LEU A 12 -43.12 46.08 -27.55
C LEU A 12 -43.11 47.58 -27.93
N VAL A 13 -41.94 48.25 -27.77
CA VAL A 13 -41.22 49.14 -28.73
C VAL A 13 -39.85 49.53 -28.12
N TYR A 14 -38.87 49.90 -28.95
CA TYR A 14 -37.42 49.79 -28.70
C TYR A 14 -36.61 51.04 -29.15
N VAL A 15 -35.26 50.95 -29.12
CA VAL A 15 -34.21 51.87 -29.67
C VAL A 15 -33.84 53.04 -28.73
N GLY A 16 -32.57 53.40 -28.46
CA GLY A 16 -31.24 52.95 -28.95
C GLY A 16 -30.37 54.16 -29.38
N VAL A 17 -29.03 54.17 -29.45
CA VAL A 17 -27.92 53.21 -29.18
C VAL A 17 -26.64 54.03 -28.88
N CYS A 18 -25.62 53.51 -28.16
CA CYS A 18 -24.26 54.10 -28.10
C CYS A 18 -23.15 53.04 -28.07
N GLN A 19 -22.13 53.20 -28.93
CA GLN A 19 -20.92 52.37 -28.99
C GLN A 19 -19.72 53.24 -29.39
N GLY A 20 -18.54 52.96 -28.83
CA GLY A 20 -17.28 53.61 -29.20
C GLY A 20 -16.09 52.93 -28.52
N HIS A 21 -15.28 52.21 -29.29
CA HIS A 21 -13.99 51.66 -28.86
C HIS A 21 -12.85 52.60 -29.28
N PHE A 22 -11.76 52.70 -28.51
CA PHE A 22 -10.47 52.09 -28.88
C PHE A 22 -9.32 52.33 -27.85
N HIS A 23 -8.28 51.50 -27.98
CA HIS A 23 -6.91 51.60 -27.43
C HIS A 23 -6.60 51.13 -25.98
N HIS A 24 -5.30 50.92 -25.74
CA HIS A 24 -4.73 49.64 -25.26
C HIS A 24 -3.29 49.89 -24.72
N TRP A 25 -2.82 49.08 -23.76
CA TRP A 25 -1.44 49.05 -23.16
C TRP A 25 -1.04 50.21 -22.20
N HIS A 26 -0.24 50.02 -21.13
CA HIS A 26 0.26 48.82 -20.42
C HIS A 26 0.82 49.19 -19.01
N LEU A 27 0.83 48.22 -18.09
CA LEU A 27 1.78 48.02 -16.95
C LEU A 27 1.82 48.95 -15.70
N LEU A 28 2.27 48.30 -14.61
CA LEU A 28 2.47 48.75 -13.22
C LEU A 28 1.18 49.05 -12.44
N GLY A 29 0.91 48.46 -11.27
CA GLY A 29 1.70 47.49 -10.51
C GLY A 29 1.55 47.69 -9.01
N ASP A 30 0.90 46.71 -8.37
CA ASP A 30 1.07 46.29 -6.97
C ASP A 30 -0.03 46.62 -5.92
N SER A 31 -0.20 45.62 -5.05
CA SER A 31 -0.77 45.54 -3.70
C SER A 31 -1.82 46.57 -3.22
N THR A 32 -3.04 46.06 -3.02
CA THR A 32 -3.60 46.05 -1.66
C THR A 32 -4.13 44.67 -1.31
N SER A 33 -3.27 43.85 -0.69
CA SER A 33 -3.73 42.72 0.11
C SER A 33 -4.55 43.26 1.28
N VAL A 34 -5.88 43.18 1.21
CA VAL A 34 -6.72 43.40 2.38
C VAL A 34 -6.43 42.25 3.34
N ALA A 35 -5.70 42.55 4.42
CA ALA A 35 -5.44 41.57 5.47
C ALA A 35 -6.78 41.02 5.97
N PRO A 36 -6.93 39.68 6.13
CA PRO A 36 -8.19 39.10 6.57
C PRO A 36 -8.56 39.70 7.94
N GLU A 37 -9.73 40.33 8.03
CA GLU A 37 -10.21 40.89 9.29
C GLU A 37 -10.11 39.83 10.39
N THR A 38 -9.46 40.16 11.51
CA THR A 38 -9.38 39.25 12.66
C THR A 38 -10.79 38.91 13.14
N VAL A 39 -11.26 37.71 12.81
CA VAL A 39 -12.63 37.24 13.06
C VAL A 39 -12.91 37.17 14.58
N CYS A 40 -11.88 36.90 15.37
CA CYS A 40 -11.94 36.59 16.78
C CYS A 40 -10.98 37.45 17.64
N THR A 41 -11.15 37.40 18.96
CA THR A 41 -10.27 38.06 19.94
C THR A 41 -9.73 37.01 20.92
N GLY A 42 -8.43 36.77 20.91
CA GLY A 42 -7.78 35.74 21.72
C GLY A 42 -7.31 34.55 20.89
N GLU A 43 -7.20 33.38 21.52
CA GLU A 43 -6.78 32.13 20.87
C GLU A 43 -7.96 31.48 20.13
N CYS A 44 -7.75 31.04 18.89
CA CYS A 44 -8.83 30.64 17.99
C CYS A 44 -8.49 29.40 17.16
N ALA A 45 -9.51 28.64 16.76
CA ALA A 45 -9.35 27.55 15.81
C ALA A 45 -8.77 28.05 14.48
N GLU A 46 -7.57 27.56 14.13
CA GLU A 46 -6.87 27.94 12.91
C GLU A 46 -7.57 27.41 11.65
N PHE A 47 -7.62 28.26 10.63
CA PHE A 47 -8.08 27.88 9.30
C PHE A 47 -7.34 28.61 8.18
N GLU A 48 -7.27 27.96 7.03
CA GLU A 48 -6.85 28.50 5.74
C GLU A 48 -8.08 28.87 4.92
N LEU A 49 -8.09 30.06 4.29
CA LEU A 49 -9.13 30.47 3.35
C LEU A 49 -8.76 30.00 1.93
N LEU A 50 -9.38 28.91 1.47
CA LEU A 50 -9.07 28.29 0.17
C LEU A 50 -9.66 29.08 -1.01
N CYS A 51 -10.84 29.66 -0.80
CA CYS A 51 -11.50 30.60 -1.72
C CYS A 51 -12.62 31.37 -1.00
N SER A 52 -13.11 32.44 -1.64
CA SER A 52 -14.30 33.17 -1.20
C SER A 52 -15.20 33.46 -2.40
N THR A 53 -16.51 33.48 -2.17
CA THR A 53 -17.55 33.89 -3.11
C THR A 53 -18.39 35.00 -2.47
N PRO A 54 -19.21 35.75 -3.22
CA PRO A 54 -20.11 36.75 -2.64
C PRO A 54 -21.11 36.19 -1.61
N GLU A 55 -21.35 34.87 -1.59
CA GLU A 55 -22.34 34.23 -0.71
C GLU A 55 -21.72 33.43 0.45
N TYR A 56 -20.50 32.91 0.29
CA TYR A 56 -19.81 32.07 1.28
C TYR A 56 -18.30 31.91 1.01
N ASP A 57 -17.56 31.58 2.06
CA ASP A 57 -16.16 31.16 2.02
C ASP A 57 -16.03 29.63 1.93
N VAL A 58 -14.93 29.14 1.35
CA VAL A 58 -14.48 27.75 1.54
C VAL A 58 -13.21 27.77 2.37
N ARG A 59 -13.23 27.13 3.53
CA ARG A 59 -12.15 27.16 4.52
C ARG A 59 -11.71 25.76 4.90
N ARG A 60 -10.41 25.55 5.03
CA ARG A 60 -9.81 24.37 5.65
C ARG A 60 -9.52 24.69 7.12
N TYR A 61 -10.15 23.99 8.04
CA TYR A 61 -9.84 24.07 9.47
C TYR A 61 -8.79 23.02 9.83
N LYS A 62 -7.73 23.43 10.53
CA LYS A 62 -6.67 22.51 10.99
C LYS A 62 -7.18 21.53 12.05
N SER A 63 -6.50 20.39 12.18
CA SER A 63 -6.80 19.43 13.25
C SER A 63 -6.51 20.01 14.63
N ALA A 64 -7.43 19.83 15.58
CA ALA A 64 -7.29 20.34 16.95
C ALA A 64 -8.07 19.46 17.94
N LEU A 65 -7.69 19.50 19.23
CA LEU A 65 -8.47 18.86 20.30
C LEU A 65 -9.64 19.77 20.70
N TRP A 66 -10.85 19.20 20.77
CA TRP A 66 -12.06 19.92 21.16
C TRP A 66 -12.70 19.29 22.39
N VAL A 67 -13.02 20.12 23.39
CA VAL A 67 -13.87 19.71 24.50
C VAL A 67 -15.34 19.91 24.11
N SER A 68 -16.14 18.86 24.25
CA SER A 68 -17.51 18.78 23.73
C SER A 68 -18.48 18.25 24.78
N THR A 69 -19.76 18.59 24.65
CA THR A 69 -20.85 17.93 25.39
C THR A 69 -22.11 17.86 24.53
N THR A 70 -22.76 16.70 24.53
CA THR A 70 -23.95 16.44 23.73
C THR A 70 -25.21 16.32 24.60
N MET A 71 -26.34 16.71 24.04
CA MET A 71 -27.66 16.47 24.60
C MET A 71 -28.72 16.41 23.50
N SER A 72 -29.77 15.62 23.74
CA SER A 72 -30.98 15.65 22.91
C SER A 72 -31.95 16.68 23.49
N ASP A 73 -32.49 17.58 22.66
CA ASP A 73 -33.49 18.58 23.06
C ASP A 73 -34.36 19.02 21.88
N LEU A 74 -35.50 19.65 22.17
CA LEU A 74 -36.33 20.36 21.20
C LEU A 74 -35.72 21.74 20.86
N SER A 75 -35.19 22.41 21.89
CA SER A 75 -34.78 23.81 21.83
C SER A 75 -33.27 23.95 21.68
N LEU A 76 -32.85 24.36 20.49
CA LEU A 76 -31.44 24.58 20.15
C LEU A 76 -30.76 25.63 21.07
N SER A 77 -31.51 26.67 21.45
CA SER A 77 -31.00 27.73 22.33
C SER A 77 -30.86 27.27 23.80
N GLN A 78 -31.82 26.50 24.32
CA GLN A 78 -31.75 25.97 25.69
C GLN A 78 -30.67 24.89 25.81
N ALA A 79 -30.56 23.98 24.84
CA ALA A 79 -29.48 23.00 24.77
C ALA A 79 -28.11 23.69 24.69
N SER A 80 -27.94 24.67 23.80
CA SER A 80 -26.69 25.42 23.66
C SER A 80 -26.31 26.15 24.97
N ALA A 81 -27.29 26.73 25.67
CA ALA A 81 -27.06 27.36 26.98
C ALA A 81 -26.62 26.35 28.07
N ARG A 82 -27.25 25.16 28.14
CA ARG A 82 -26.85 24.11 29.08
C ARG A 82 -25.47 23.53 28.75
N GLY A 83 -25.18 23.30 27.47
CA GLY A 83 -23.88 22.83 27.00
C GLY A 83 -22.77 23.84 27.31
N ARG A 84 -22.99 25.12 26.99
CA ARG A 84 -22.10 26.22 27.36
C ARG A 84 -21.82 26.26 28.86
N LYS A 85 -22.82 26.04 29.71
CA LYS A 85 -22.63 25.97 31.17
C LYS A 85 -21.71 24.79 31.57
N ARG A 86 -21.95 23.57 31.06
CA ARG A 86 -21.07 22.43 31.37
C ARG A 86 -19.62 22.67 30.94
N LEU A 87 -19.42 23.24 29.75
CA LEU A 87 -18.07 23.59 29.29
C LEU A 87 -17.47 24.73 30.13
N HIS A 88 -18.26 25.73 30.55
CA HIS A 88 -17.81 26.76 31.49
C HIS A 88 -17.29 26.15 32.79
N ASP A 89 -18.05 25.25 33.40
CA ASP A 89 -17.66 24.59 34.64
C ASP A 89 -16.31 23.84 34.44
N TYR A 90 -16.13 23.14 33.32
CA TYR A 90 -14.87 22.49 32.94
C TYR A 90 -13.69 23.47 32.82
N PHE A 91 -13.84 24.57 32.07
CA PHE A 91 -12.82 25.62 31.92
C PHE A 91 -12.53 26.37 33.23
N ARG A 92 -13.50 26.44 34.17
CA ARG A 92 -13.35 27.05 35.49
C ARG A 92 -12.81 26.12 36.58
N GLY A 93 -12.52 24.86 36.25
CA GLY A 93 -11.83 23.90 37.14
C GLY A 93 -12.59 22.62 37.47
N ALA A 94 -13.74 22.33 36.84
CA ALA A 94 -14.40 21.01 36.90
C ALA A 94 -13.67 19.98 36.02
N ASN A 95 -12.40 19.75 36.34
CA ASN A 95 -11.49 18.85 35.68
C ASN A 95 -10.50 18.27 36.71
N GLY A 96 -9.90 17.11 36.41
CA GLY A 96 -9.09 16.34 37.37
C GLY A 96 -7.85 17.07 37.91
N LYS A 97 -7.39 18.13 37.24
CA LYS A 97 -6.28 18.98 37.70
C LYS A 97 -6.75 20.25 38.45
N ARG A 98 -8.07 20.45 38.59
CA ARG A 98 -8.72 21.69 39.06
C ARG A 98 -8.23 22.95 38.32
N LEU A 99 -7.73 22.78 37.10
CA LEU A 99 -7.02 23.80 36.34
C LEU A 99 -8.01 24.79 35.74
N LYS A 100 -7.81 26.08 36.02
CA LYS A 100 -8.51 27.17 35.33
C LYS A 100 -7.84 27.44 33.99
N MET A 101 -8.66 27.53 32.95
CA MET A 101 -8.22 27.67 31.56
C MET A 101 -8.90 28.90 30.94
N SER A 102 -8.18 29.54 30.02
CA SER A 102 -8.73 30.63 29.20
C SER A 102 -9.73 30.04 28.20
N TYR A 103 -10.75 30.80 27.86
CA TYR A 103 -11.59 30.47 26.72
C TYR A 103 -10.85 30.72 25.41
N THR A 104 -11.04 29.80 24.48
CA THR A 104 -10.70 29.91 23.06
C THR A 104 -11.98 30.22 22.26
N ALA A 105 -11.84 30.52 20.98
CA ALA A 105 -12.96 30.73 20.05
C ALA A 105 -12.84 29.82 18.79
N PRO A 106 -13.94 29.57 18.06
CA PRO A 106 -15.32 29.82 18.43
C PRO A 106 -15.87 28.78 19.42
N MET A 107 -16.96 29.13 20.11
CA MET A 107 -17.85 28.11 20.68
C MET A 107 -18.80 27.65 19.57
N VAL A 108 -18.73 26.37 19.19
CA VAL A 108 -19.53 25.81 18.08
C VAL A 108 -20.71 25.03 18.64
N THR A 109 -21.89 25.20 18.04
CA THR A 109 -23.03 24.29 18.22
C THR A 109 -23.24 23.48 16.93
N GLN A 110 -22.99 22.18 16.99
CA GLN A 110 -23.23 21.22 15.92
C GLN A 110 -24.61 20.59 16.10
N THR A 111 -25.41 20.56 15.04
CA THR A 111 -26.66 19.80 14.98
C THR A 111 -27.02 19.49 13.53
N ARG A 112 -28.19 18.90 13.29
CA ARG A 112 -28.75 18.67 11.95
C ARG A 112 -30.18 19.19 11.88
N VAL A 113 -30.71 19.34 10.68
CA VAL A 113 -32.14 19.64 10.50
C VAL A 113 -32.96 18.47 11.04
N ALA A 114 -34.00 18.77 11.81
CA ALA A 114 -34.94 17.77 12.32
C ALA A 114 -35.76 17.19 11.15
N SER A 115 -35.60 15.89 10.86
CA SER A 115 -36.32 15.19 9.79
C SER A 115 -37.63 14.56 10.28
N GLU A 116 -37.56 13.73 11.31
CA GLU A 116 -38.67 12.86 11.76
C GLU A 116 -39.07 13.08 13.24
N SER A 117 -38.13 13.58 14.06
CA SER A 117 -38.34 13.87 15.47
C SER A 117 -38.05 15.35 15.74
N PRO A 118 -38.90 16.07 16.50
CA PRO A 118 -38.60 17.43 16.92
C PRO A 118 -37.47 17.47 17.96
N VAL A 119 -37.24 16.37 18.68
CA VAL A 119 -36.07 16.19 19.53
C VAL A 119 -34.89 15.85 18.63
N ARG A 120 -33.84 16.67 18.70
CA ARG A 120 -32.61 16.53 17.93
C ARG A 120 -31.40 16.51 18.85
N GLU A 121 -30.35 15.88 18.35
CA GLU A 121 -29.05 15.86 19.00
C GLU A 121 -28.30 17.17 18.76
N ILE A 122 -27.75 17.73 19.83
CA ILE A 122 -27.11 19.05 19.86
C ILE A 122 -25.81 18.91 20.65
N THR A 123 -24.69 19.10 19.96
CA THR A 123 -23.35 19.07 20.55
C THR A 123 -22.81 20.49 20.65
N VAL A 124 -22.37 20.90 21.83
CA VAL A 124 -21.66 22.17 22.05
C VAL A 124 -20.19 21.86 22.26
N SER A 125 -19.31 22.57 21.56
CA SER A 125 -17.87 22.31 21.51
C SER A 125 -17.05 23.60 21.55
N VAL A 126 -15.87 23.53 22.18
CA VAL A 126 -14.88 24.62 22.28
C VAL A 126 -13.49 24.00 22.06
N PRO A 127 -12.58 24.63 21.28
CA PRO A 127 -11.24 24.07 21.08
C PRO A 127 -10.43 24.18 22.39
N LEU A 128 -9.55 23.23 22.66
CA LEU A 128 -8.70 23.31 23.85
C LEU A 128 -7.54 24.29 23.62
N PRO A 129 -7.15 25.10 24.63
CA PRO A 129 -5.99 25.97 24.52
C PRO A 129 -4.72 25.19 24.18
N GLU A 130 -3.91 25.70 23.25
CA GLU A 130 -2.65 25.08 22.76
C GLU A 130 -1.74 24.68 23.93
N ARG A 131 -1.60 25.57 24.92
CA ARG A 131 -0.81 25.37 26.15
C ARG A 131 -1.24 24.16 27.00
N VAL A 132 -2.43 23.61 26.79
CA VAL A 132 -2.91 22.38 27.44
C VAL A 132 -3.16 21.24 26.45
N ALA A 133 -3.13 21.47 25.14
CA ALA A 133 -3.48 20.47 24.12
C ALA A 133 -2.65 19.17 24.27
N LYS A 134 -1.34 19.28 24.54
CA LYS A 134 -0.46 18.11 24.75
C LYS A 134 -0.75 17.30 26.04
N ASN A 135 -1.46 17.86 27.02
CA ASN A 135 -1.78 17.18 28.28
C ASN A 135 -3.02 17.80 28.97
N PRO A 136 -4.20 17.72 28.34
CA PRO A 136 -5.36 18.47 28.78
C PRO A 136 -5.97 17.81 30.01
N PRO A 137 -6.56 18.58 30.92
CA PRO A 137 -7.07 18.02 32.15
C PRO A 137 -8.34 17.21 31.87
N LYS A 138 -8.37 15.95 32.31
CA LYS A 138 -9.53 15.05 32.17
C LYS A 138 -10.79 15.69 32.80
N PRO A 139 -11.96 15.71 32.12
CA PRO A 139 -13.20 16.23 32.71
C PRO A 139 -13.65 15.44 33.94
N THR A 140 -14.35 16.09 34.88
CA THR A 140 -14.98 15.40 36.03
C THR A 140 -16.47 15.08 35.81
N ASP A 141 -17.07 15.62 34.75
CA ASP A 141 -18.42 15.26 34.31
C ASP A 141 -18.28 14.31 33.10
N PRO A 142 -18.74 13.04 33.17
CA PRO A 142 -18.59 12.08 32.08
C PRO A 142 -19.38 12.44 30.81
N ARG A 143 -20.25 13.47 30.87
CA ARG A 143 -20.96 14.04 29.72
C ARG A 143 -20.14 15.12 29.00
N VAL A 144 -18.95 15.45 29.51
CA VAL A 144 -17.97 16.33 28.88
C VAL A 144 -16.83 15.46 28.38
N VAL A 145 -16.55 15.53 27.09
CA VAL A 145 -15.62 14.65 26.38
C VAL A 145 -14.55 15.48 25.68
N ILE A 146 -13.41 14.88 25.38
CA ILE A 146 -12.33 15.51 24.61
C ILE A 146 -12.03 14.58 23.43
N ASP A 147 -12.13 15.12 22.21
CA ASP A 147 -11.88 14.40 20.97
C ASP A 147 -10.87 15.19 20.12
N LEU A 148 -10.02 14.47 19.37
CA LEU A 148 -9.32 15.08 18.24
C LEU A 148 -10.28 15.20 17.07
N VAL A 149 -10.44 16.42 16.58
CA VAL A 149 -11.15 16.70 15.34
C VAL A 149 -10.09 16.80 14.25
N PRO A 150 -10.15 15.96 13.20
CA PRO A 150 -9.20 16.01 12.10
C PRO A 150 -9.38 17.28 11.26
N GLU A 151 -8.42 17.56 10.40
CA GLU A 151 -8.56 18.62 9.39
C GLU A 151 -9.82 18.39 8.54
N ALA A 152 -10.58 19.46 8.30
CA ALA A 152 -11.82 19.43 7.55
C ALA A 152 -12.01 20.69 6.70
N ILE A 153 -12.52 20.52 5.48
CA ILE A 153 -12.93 21.60 4.60
C ILE A 153 -14.43 21.85 4.78
N MET A 154 -14.77 23.12 4.96
CA MET A 154 -16.11 23.60 5.30
C MET A 154 -16.51 24.74 4.35
N TYR A 155 -17.77 24.74 3.91
CA TYR A 155 -18.41 25.94 3.38
C TYR A 155 -18.83 26.80 4.58
N VAL A 156 -18.51 28.10 4.59
CA VAL A 156 -18.77 29.00 5.72
C VAL A 156 -19.46 30.28 5.27
N LYS A 157 -20.65 30.54 5.80
CA LYS A 157 -21.43 31.76 5.58
C LYS A 157 -21.42 32.60 6.85
N LYS A 158 -20.96 33.85 6.74
CA LYS A 158 -21.08 34.87 7.80
C LYS A 158 -22.55 35.31 7.88
N PHE A 159 -23.11 35.48 9.08
CA PHE A 159 -24.41 36.14 9.23
C PHE A 159 -24.41 37.10 10.42
N GLU A 160 -24.69 38.36 10.14
CA GLU A 160 -24.62 39.44 11.11
C GLU A 160 -26.00 39.95 11.50
N GLY A 161 -26.18 40.32 12.78
CA GLY A 161 -27.41 40.94 13.24
C GLY A 161 -27.68 40.73 14.73
N ARG A 162 -28.60 41.53 15.30
CA ARG A 162 -28.97 41.46 16.73
C ARG A 162 -29.55 40.10 17.15
N SER A 163 -30.06 39.32 16.19
CA SER A 163 -30.64 37.99 16.38
C SER A 163 -29.73 36.84 15.93
N ALA A 164 -28.43 37.08 15.69
CA ALA A 164 -27.46 36.07 15.22
C ALA A 164 -27.05 35.04 16.29
N ARG A 165 -28.01 34.54 17.08
CA ARG A 165 -27.78 33.56 18.14
C ARG A 165 -28.24 32.16 17.71
N VAL A 166 -27.63 31.15 18.32
CA VAL A 166 -28.05 29.75 18.24
C VAL A 166 -29.54 29.63 18.59
N GLY A 167 -30.35 29.14 17.65
CA GLY A 167 -31.82 29.12 17.72
C GLY A 167 -32.47 29.14 16.33
N PHE A 168 -33.75 29.54 16.27
CA PHE A 168 -34.56 29.54 15.04
C PHE A 168 -33.94 30.28 13.84
N VAL A 169 -33.26 31.41 14.08
CA VAL A 169 -32.60 32.17 12.99
C VAL A 169 -31.44 31.36 12.39
N ALA A 170 -30.65 30.68 13.23
CA ALA A 170 -29.56 29.82 12.76
C ALA A 170 -30.07 28.59 12.00
N ASP A 171 -31.22 28.01 12.41
CA ASP A 171 -31.91 26.96 11.65
C ASP A 171 -32.34 27.44 10.25
N LEU A 172 -32.91 28.65 10.16
CA LEU A 172 -33.34 29.23 8.89
C LEU A 172 -32.16 29.56 7.98
N GLU A 173 -31.10 30.16 8.53
CA GLU A 173 -29.87 30.45 7.77
C GLU A 173 -29.17 29.18 7.29
N ALA A 174 -29.09 28.12 8.10
CA ALA A 174 -28.55 26.84 7.67
C ALA A 174 -29.38 26.22 6.52
N LYS A 175 -30.71 26.22 6.63
CA LYS A 175 -31.61 25.76 5.56
C LYS A 175 -31.46 26.57 4.27
N ASN A 176 -31.31 27.89 4.38
CA ASN A 176 -31.07 28.74 3.23
C ASN A 176 -29.68 28.50 2.63
N PHE A 177 -28.66 28.26 3.46
CA PHE A 177 -27.30 28.01 2.99
C PHE A 177 -27.19 26.66 2.27
N PHE A 178 -27.85 25.59 2.74
CA PHE A 178 -27.97 24.33 1.98
C PHE A 178 -28.61 24.56 0.60
N LYS A 179 -29.62 25.43 0.49
CA LYS A 179 -30.22 25.79 -0.81
C LYS A 179 -29.26 26.57 -1.70
N THR A 180 -28.52 27.55 -1.15
CA THR A 180 -27.49 28.31 -1.88
C THR A 180 -26.40 27.38 -2.43
N LEU A 181 -25.84 26.49 -1.60
CA LEU A 181 -24.82 25.52 -2.05
C LEU A 181 -25.37 24.61 -3.16
N LYS A 182 -26.61 24.13 -3.02
CA LYS A 182 -27.28 23.32 -4.05
C LYS A 182 -27.56 24.09 -5.35
N ALA A 183 -27.96 25.36 -5.27
CA ALA A 183 -28.19 26.22 -6.42
C ALA A 183 -26.89 26.58 -7.16
N ASN A 184 -25.76 26.59 -6.45
CA ASN A 184 -24.42 26.75 -6.99
C ASN A 184 -23.76 25.40 -7.39
N ASP A 185 -24.50 24.30 -7.45
CA ASP A 185 -24.04 22.90 -7.64
C ASP A 185 -22.76 22.50 -6.85
N GLU A 186 -22.58 23.04 -5.65
CA GLU A 186 -21.50 22.61 -4.77
C GLU A 186 -21.73 21.17 -4.30
N PRO A 187 -20.69 20.33 -4.23
CA PRO A 187 -20.82 18.97 -3.76
C PRO A 187 -21.07 18.98 -2.25
N LEU A 188 -22.18 18.38 -1.86
CA LEU A 188 -22.60 18.19 -0.48
C LEU A 188 -22.35 16.73 -0.08
N HIS A 189 -21.84 16.52 1.14
CA HIS A 189 -21.64 15.17 1.68
C HIS A 189 -22.97 14.45 1.92
N ASP A 190 -23.92 15.15 2.56
CA ASP A 190 -25.28 14.70 2.85
C ASP A 190 -26.29 15.80 2.45
N ASN A 191 -27.43 15.41 1.87
CA ASN A 191 -28.55 16.33 1.69
C ASN A 191 -29.14 16.69 3.07
N GLU A 192 -29.09 17.97 3.46
CA GLU A 192 -29.56 18.48 4.76
C GLU A 192 -28.88 17.81 5.98
N GLY A 193 -27.58 17.51 5.86
CA GLY A 193 -26.76 16.91 6.92
C GLY A 193 -26.48 17.81 8.13
N TYR A 194 -25.36 17.55 8.79
CA TYR A 194 -24.91 18.38 9.91
C TYR A 194 -24.54 19.80 9.47
N TYR A 195 -24.96 20.76 10.27
CA TYR A 195 -24.55 22.16 10.17
C TYR A 195 -24.02 22.65 11.53
N TYR A 196 -23.25 23.73 11.46
CA TYR A 196 -22.43 24.22 12.56
C TYR A 196 -22.69 25.70 12.78
N VAL A 197 -22.99 26.10 14.02
CA VAL A 197 -23.16 27.51 14.40
C VAL A 197 -21.96 27.93 15.25
N ALA A 198 -21.00 28.61 14.64
CA ALA A 198 -19.78 29.08 15.31
C ALA A 198 -20.03 30.47 15.90
N GLN A 199 -19.94 30.62 17.22
CA GLN A 199 -20.10 31.89 17.92
C GLN A 199 -18.74 32.42 18.41
N TYR A 200 -18.36 33.62 17.96
CA TYR A 200 -17.16 34.31 18.39
C TYR A 200 -17.57 35.45 19.35
N SER A 201 -17.51 35.18 20.66
CA SER A 201 -17.81 36.17 21.70
C SER A 201 -16.56 36.89 22.17
N SER A 202 -16.54 38.22 22.09
CA SER A 202 -15.47 39.05 22.66
C SER A 202 -15.66 39.24 24.17
N SER A 203 -15.17 38.30 24.99
CA SER A 203 -15.16 38.39 26.47
C SER A 203 -16.54 38.37 27.18
N GLU A 204 -16.56 37.93 28.44
CA GLU A 204 -17.75 37.92 29.31
C GLU A 204 -18.28 39.33 29.66
N LYS A 205 -17.54 40.40 29.29
CA LYS A 205 -17.81 41.79 29.71
C LYS A 205 -18.17 42.76 28.57
N SER A 206 -18.26 42.29 27.32
CA SER A 206 -18.50 43.18 26.17
C SER A 206 -19.97 43.31 25.79
N SER A 207 -20.38 44.54 25.46
CA SER A 207 -21.67 44.83 24.82
C SER A 207 -21.63 44.71 23.29
N ALA A 208 -20.49 44.28 22.71
CA ALA A 208 -20.33 44.12 21.27
C ALA A 208 -21.28 43.04 20.68
N PRO A 209 -21.70 43.16 19.41
CA PRO A 209 -22.45 42.12 18.74
C PRO A 209 -21.63 40.83 18.65
N ILE A 210 -22.27 39.70 18.96
CA ILE A 210 -21.67 38.37 18.78
C ILE A 210 -21.55 38.13 17.28
N ARG A 211 -20.33 37.95 16.78
CA ARG A 211 -20.10 37.46 15.42
C ARG A 211 -20.46 35.98 15.37
N THR A 212 -21.28 35.60 14.39
CA THR A 212 -21.71 34.21 14.21
C THR A 212 -21.57 33.80 12.75
N GLU A 213 -21.09 32.58 12.54
CA GLU A 213 -20.96 31.95 11.23
C GLU A 213 -21.77 30.65 11.21
N ILE A 214 -22.37 30.34 10.06
CA ILE A 214 -22.90 29.00 9.76
C ILE A 214 -21.87 28.28 8.89
N ALA A 215 -21.46 27.08 9.29
CA ALA A 215 -20.64 26.21 8.47
C ALA A 215 -21.36 24.91 8.11
N ILE A 216 -21.06 24.37 6.93
CA ILE A 216 -21.55 23.10 6.39
C ILE A 216 -20.34 22.27 5.96
N PHE A 217 -20.32 20.99 6.33
CA PHE A 217 -19.22 20.08 6.01
C PHE A 217 -19.12 19.80 4.51
N ALA A 218 -17.95 20.00 3.93
CA ALA A 218 -17.65 19.64 2.54
C ALA A 218 -16.92 18.28 2.49
N LEU A 219 -15.72 18.19 3.06
CA LEU A 219 -14.90 16.97 3.07
C LEU A 219 -13.83 16.96 4.17
N ASN A 220 -13.39 15.76 4.53
CA ASN A 220 -12.17 15.45 5.29
C ASN A 220 -11.30 14.42 4.53
N GLU A 221 -10.12 14.09 5.06
CA GLU A 221 -9.18 13.11 4.49
C GLU A 221 -9.86 11.79 4.08
N LYS A 222 -10.72 11.20 4.92
CA LYS A 222 -11.41 9.92 4.63
C LYS A 222 -12.31 10.03 3.41
N THR A 223 -13.08 11.11 3.32
CA THR A 223 -13.95 11.37 2.17
C THR A 223 -13.17 11.77 0.92
N HIS A 224 -12.04 12.47 1.08
CA HIS A 224 -11.13 12.80 -0.01
C HIS A 224 -10.55 11.53 -0.65
N LYS A 225 -9.97 10.64 0.17
CA LYS A 225 -9.43 9.36 -0.29
C LYS A 225 -10.49 8.46 -0.92
N TRP A 226 -11.75 8.51 -0.45
CA TRP A 226 -12.85 7.84 -1.15
C TRP A 226 -13.12 8.43 -2.55
N LEU A 227 -13.15 9.76 -2.68
CA LEU A 227 -13.35 10.44 -3.98
C LEU A 227 -12.20 10.12 -4.95
N GLU A 228 -10.96 10.31 -4.50
CA GLU A 228 -9.72 10.07 -5.23
C GLU A 228 -9.61 8.61 -5.68
N PHE A 229 -9.74 7.65 -4.76
CA PHE A 229 -9.73 6.22 -5.08
C PHE A 229 -10.80 5.85 -6.11
N ASN A 230 -11.95 6.54 -6.11
CA ASN A 230 -13.04 6.24 -7.05
C ASN A 230 -13.03 7.10 -8.34
N ASP A 231 -12.02 7.94 -8.54
CA ASP A 231 -11.92 8.99 -9.57
C ASP A 231 -13.20 9.84 -9.67
N ARG A 232 -13.77 10.22 -8.52
CA ARG A 232 -15.03 10.98 -8.42
C ARG A 232 -14.78 12.46 -8.19
N GLN A 233 -15.47 13.31 -8.93
CA GLN A 233 -15.56 14.72 -8.59
C GLN A 233 -16.38 14.91 -7.30
N GLY A 234 -15.79 15.60 -6.32
CA GLY A 234 -16.46 15.96 -5.07
C GLY A 234 -15.77 17.06 -4.26
N LEU A 235 -14.74 17.70 -4.82
CA LEU A 235 -14.13 18.89 -4.24
C LEU A 235 -15.03 20.13 -4.46
N PRO A 236 -15.09 21.10 -3.53
CA PRO A 236 -15.67 22.43 -3.75
C PRO A 236 -15.25 23.02 -5.10
N LYS A 237 -16.16 23.63 -5.86
CA LYS A 237 -15.88 24.05 -7.26
C LYS A 237 -14.64 24.92 -7.37
N CYS A 238 -14.45 25.85 -6.43
CA CYS A 238 -13.36 26.82 -6.45
C CYS A 238 -11.95 26.25 -6.20
N ILE A 239 -11.82 24.98 -5.80
CA ILE A 239 -10.53 24.27 -5.66
C ILE A 239 -10.38 23.09 -6.63
N ARG A 240 -11.32 22.89 -7.55
CA ARG A 240 -11.15 21.96 -8.67
C ARG A 240 -10.14 22.54 -9.67
N GLY A 241 -9.20 21.71 -10.14
CA GLY A 241 -8.33 22.05 -11.27
C GLY A 241 -7.23 23.09 -10.99
N LYS A 242 -7.01 23.51 -9.74
CA LYS A 242 -5.92 24.45 -9.40
C LYS A 242 -4.50 23.88 -9.56
N GLY A 243 -4.34 22.56 -9.74
CA GLY A 243 -3.03 21.89 -9.80
C GLY A 243 -2.29 21.83 -8.46
N GLU A 244 -2.89 22.36 -7.38
CA GLU A 244 -2.37 22.30 -6.02
C GLU A 244 -2.88 21.03 -5.34
N HIS A 245 -1.96 20.17 -4.91
CA HIS A 245 -2.29 18.93 -4.22
C HIS A 245 -2.89 19.20 -2.84
N MET A 246 -4.01 18.55 -2.51
CA MET A 246 -4.65 18.66 -1.20
C MET A 246 -3.90 17.86 -0.12
N THR A 247 -2.87 18.47 0.47
CA THR A 247 -2.12 17.90 1.59
C THR A 247 -2.89 18.03 2.90
N TRP A 248 -3.15 16.92 3.60
CA TRP A 248 -3.85 16.91 4.89
C TRP A 248 -2.85 16.94 6.03
N GLU A 249 -2.81 18.00 6.83
CA GLU A 249 -1.89 18.13 7.97
C GLU A 249 -2.38 17.30 9.16
N LYS A 250 -1.46 16.52 9.75
CA LYS A 250 -1.78 15.69 10.91
C LYS A 250 -1.12 16.21 12.18
N MET A 251 -1.94 16.44 13.22
CA MET A 251 -1.42 16.63 14.58
C MET A 251 -0.55 15.43 14.94
N GLY A 252 0.66 15.69 15.46
CA GLY A 252 1.62 14.66 15.79
C GLY A 252 1.04 13.63 16.74
N GLN A 253 1.01 12.35 16.37
CA GLN A 253 0.27 11.33 17.12
C GLN A 253 0.81 11.10 18.54
N SER A 254 2.08 11.45 18.80
CA SER A 254 2.69 11.47 20.13
C SER A 254 2.15 12.57 21.05
N ASP A 255 1.56 13.64 20.50
CA ASP A 255 0.96 14.75 21.23
C ASP A 255 -0.54 14.51 21.56
N ILE A 256 -1.10 13.34 21.20
CA ILE A 256 -2.50 12.95 21.48
C ILE A 256 -2.55 12.02 22.71
N PRO A 257 -3.02 12.49 23.88
CA PRO A 257 -3.04 11.63 25.07
C PRO A 257 -4.13 10.55 24.98
N LEU A 258 -3.70 9.30 24.83
CA LEU A 258 -4.54 8.09 24.76
C LEU A 258 -5.67 8.03 25.82
N ALA A 259 -5.41 8.54 27.02
CA ALA A 259 -6.35 8.56 28.14
C ALA A 259 -7.57 9.51 27.96
N LEU A 260 -7.62 10.33 26.90
CA LEU A 260 -8.75 11.20 26.58
C LEU A 260 -9.80 10.47 25.72
N SER A 261 -9.32 9.66 24.79
CA SER A 261 -10.15 9.06 23.75
C SER A 261 -10.84 7.78 24.23
N THR A 262 -10.28 7.08 25.21
CA THR A 262 -10.99 6.04 25.97
C THR A 262 -12.07 6.70 26.85
N ARG A 263 -13.34 6.58 26.44
CA ARG A 263 -14.48 7.06 27.24
C ARG A 263 -14.54 6.28 28.56
N GLU A 264 -14.93 6.90 29.68
CA GLU A 264 -15.20 6.18 30.94
C GLU A 264 -16.58 5.50 30.95
N GLN A 265 -17.50 6.03 30.14
CA GLN A 265 -18.85 5.53 29.98
C GLN A 265 -19.23 5.69 28.51
N CYS A 266 -19.77 4.64 27.91
CA CYS A 266 -20.31 4.71 26.56
C CYS A 266 -21.56 5.59 26.53
N SER A 267 -21.68 6.42 25.49
CA SER A 267 -22.95 7.07 25.17
C SER A 267 -24.03 6.01 24.95
N THR A 268 -25.29 6.34 25.22
CA THR A 268 -26.46 5.51 24.87
C THR A 268 -27.29 6.11 23.74
N THR A 269 -26.89 7.28 23.22
CA THR A 269 -27.67 8.07 22.27
C THR A 269 -27.00 8.23 20.90
N TYR A 270 -25.96 7.43 20.60
CA TYR A 270 -25.12 7.50 19.40
C TYR A 270 -25.81 7.03 18.10
N CYS A 271 -26.93 6.31 18.18
CA CYS A 271 -27.72 5.92 17.03
C CYS A 271 -29.17 6.39 17.20
N GLN A 272 -29.65 7.21 16.26
CA GLN A 272 -30.98 7.81 16.25
C GLN A 272 -31.51 7.92 14.81
N ALA A 273 -32.84 7.96 14.67
CA ALA A 273 -33.54 8.17 13.40
C ALA A 273 -33.01 9.43 12.64
N PRO A 274 -32.86 9.40 11.30
CA PRO A 274 -33.44 8.44 10.34
C PRO A 274 -32.66 7.13 10.16
N LYS A 275 -31.55 6.92 10.91
CA LYS A 275 -30.81 5.65 10.84
C LYS A 275 -31.65 4.50 11.36
N LYS A 276 -31.61 3.37 10.66
CA LYS A 276 -32.19 2.10 11.11
C LYS A 276 -31.25 1.48 12.14
N CYS A 277 -31.41 1.86 13.41
CA CYS A 277 -30.54 1.40 14.51
C CYS A 277 -30.88 -0.04 14.97
N PRO A 278 -29.89 -0.94 15.15
CA PRO A 278 -30.15 -2.26 15.69
C PRO A 278 -30.47 -2.24 17.18
N LYS A 279 -31.25 -3.22 17.62
CA LYS A 279 -31.55 -3.52 19.02
C LYS A 279 -30.34 -4.22 19.65
N VAL A 280 -29.71 -3.54 20.60
CA VAL A 280 -28.53 -4.03 21.31
C VAL A 280 -28.90 -4.37 22.74
N GLU A 281 -28.70 -5.63 23.14
CA GLU A 281 -28.65 -6.01 24.55
C GLU A 281 -27.25 -5.78 25.08
N THR A 282 -27.13 -5.11 26.23
CA THR A 282 -25.85 -4.70 26.82
C THR A 282 -25.77 -5.20 28.25
N LYS A 283 -24.68 -5.87 28.61
CA LYS A 283 -24.38 -6.37 29.96
C LYS A 283 -23.00 -5.89 30.41
N SER A 284 -22.81 -5.69 31.70
CA SER A 284 -21.49 -5.49 32.30
C SER A 284 -20.64 -6.75 32.16
N VAL A 285 -19.34 -6.61 31.94
CA VAL A 285 -18.42 -7.76 31.96
C VAL A 285 -18.03 -8.06 33.41
N GLU A 286 -18.39 -9.25 33.88
CA GLU A 286 -18.08 -9.70 35.24
C GLU A 286 -16.57 -9.62 35.55
N GLY A 287 -16.24 -8.97 36.67
CA GLY A 287 -14.86 -8.79 37.13
C GLY A 287 -14.13 -7.58 36.52
N ILE A 288 -14.75 -6.83 35.61
CA ILE A 288 -14.21 -5.60 35.02
C ILE A 288 -15.07 -4.40 35.50
N ASP A 289 -14.48 -3.50 36.28
CA ASP A 289 -15.17 -2.32 36.81
C ASP A 289 -15.26 -1.15 35.81
N ASP A 290 -14.56 -1.26 34.67
CA ASP A 290 -14.58 -0.27 33.58
C ASP A 290 -15.91 -0.33 32.80
N LYS A 291 -16.79 0.64 33.08
CA LYS A 291 -18.14 0.76 32.47
C LYS A 291 -18.13 1.08 30.97
N SER A 292 -16.96 1.40 30.40
CA SER A 292 -16.78 1.51 28.95
C SER A 292 -16.59 0.16 28.26
N ILE A 293 -16.34 -0.90 29.03
CA ILE A 293 -16.24 -2.28 28.54
C ILE A 293 -17.55 -3.02 28.81
N GLN A 294 -18.15 -3.54 27.75
CA GLN A 294 -19.51 -4.07 27.76
C GLN A 294 -19.60 -5.34 26.91
N LEU A 295 -20.34 -6.34 27.38
CA LEU A 295 -20.74 -7.47 26.55
C LEU A 295 -22.03 -7.10 25.82
N LYS A 296 -21.99 -7.08 24.49
CA LYS A 296 -23.09 -6.65 23.63
C LYS A 296 -23.58 -7.75 22.70
N HIS A 297 -24.89 -7.80 22.48
CA HIS A 297 -25.53 -8.73 21.55
C HIS A 297 -26.54 -7.98 20.67
N MET A 298 -26.37 -8.00 19.34
CA MET A 298 -27.22 -7.25 18.40
C MET A 298 -28.28 -8.17 17.80
N LYS A 299 -29.57 -7.95 18.12
CA LYS A 299 -30.65 -8.92 17.87
C LYS A 299 -31.31 -8.88 16.49
N ASP A 300 -31.32 -7.72 15.84
CA ASP A 300 -32.00 -7.51 14.55
C ASP A 300 -31.11 -6.79 13.53
N ILE A 301 -29.80 -7.00 13.66
CA ILE A 301 -28.80 -6.52 12.71
C ILE A 301 -28.98 -7.20 11.35
N LYS A 302 -28.98 -6.38 10.29
CA LYS A 302 -28.78 -6.78 8.90
C LYS A 302 -27.59 -6.02 8.37
N ALA A 303 -26.60 -6.72 7.83
CA ALA A 303 -25.36 -6.13 7.35
C ALA A 303 -24.98 -6.62 5.95
N TRP A 304 -24.48 -5.71 5.12
CA TRP A 304 -23.88 -6.00 3.83
C TRP A 304 -22.38 -5.94 3.99
N ALA A 305 -21.66 -6.98 3.58
CA ALA A 305 -20.23 -7.09 3.79
C ALA A 305 -19.45 -7.27 2.48
N TYR A 306 -18.26 -6.69 2.42
CA TYR A 306 -17.36 -6.81 1.28
C TYR A 306 -15.92 -7.01 1.75
N VAL A 307 -15.20 -7.90 1.07
CA VAL A 307 -13.78 -8.19 1.31
C VAL A 307 -12.96 -7.53 0.19
N PRO A 308 -12.41 -6.31 0.38
CA PRO A 308 -11.68 -5.62 -0.66
C PRO A 308 -10.30 -6.25 -0.93
N PRO A 309 -9.85 -6.31 -2.20
CA PRO A 309 -8.52 -6.81 -2.58
C PRO A 309 -7.42 -5.80 -2.23
N THR A 310 -7.12 -5.67 -0.93
CA THR A 310 -6.08 -4.78 -0.40
C THR A 310 -5.49 -5.30 0.89
N CYS A 311 -4.20 -5.02 1.11
CA CYS A 311 -3.50 -5.29 2.36
C CYS A 311 -3.52 -4.10 3.34
N TYR A 312 -4.24 -3.01 3.04
CA TYR A 312 -4.15 -1.75 3.78
C TYR A 312 -5.50 -1.25 4.34
N TYR A 313 -5.48 -0.85 5.61
CA TYR A 313 -6.64 -0.38 6.38
C TYR A 313 -7.27 0.88 5.79
N ASP A 314 -6.45 1.84 5.37
CA ASP A 314 -6.88 3.12 4.80
C ASP A 314 -7.51 2.98 3.41
N THR A 315 -7.16 1.92 2.68
CA THR A 315 -7.69 1.56 1.36
C THR A 315 -8.96 0.71 1.45
N ALA A 316 -9.14 -0.07 2.53
CA ALA A 316 -10.24 -1.01 2.68
C ALA A 316 -11.63 -0.34 2.53
N PHE A 317 -11.87 0.77 3.23
CA PHE A 317 -13.14 1.51 3.13
C PHE A 317 -13.39 2.12 1.73
N PRO A 318 -12.44 2.88 1.11
CA PRO A 318 -12.58 3.35 -0.27
C PRO A 318 -12.92 2.25 -1.29
N ALA A 319 -12.23 1.10 -1.22
CA ALA A 319 -12.40 -0.02 -2.14
C ALA A 319 -13.72 -0.80 -1.97
N SER A 320 -14.37 -0.67 -0.81
CA SER A 320 -15.60 -1.39 -0.46
C SER A 320 -16.87 -0.55 -0.70
N THR A 321 -16.76 0.78 -0.62
CA THR A 321 -17.93 1.68 -0.67
C THR A 321 -18.73 1.57 -1.97
N GLY A 322 -18.07 1.31 -3.11
CA GLY A 322 -18.75 1.10 -4.41
C GLY A 322 -19.65 -0.13 -4.41
N PRO A 323 -19.10 -1.36 -4.28
CA PRO A 323 -19.87 -2.61 -4.21
C PRO A 323 -20.95 -2.62 -3.13
N LEU A 324 -20.63 -2.12 -1.93
CA LEU A 324 -21.60 -2.06 -0.82
C LEU A 324 -22.78 -1.13 -1.14
N ARG A 325 -22.55 0.00 -1.83
CA ARG A 325 -23.63 0.91 -2.24
C ARG A 325 -24.51 0.34 -3.35
N GLU A 326 -23.94 -0.44 -4.27
CA GLU A 326 -24.69 -1.17 -5.30
C GLU A 326 -25.64 -2.21 -4.66
N SER A 327 -25.14 -2.98 -3.69
CA SER A 327 -25.93 -3.98 -2.95
C SER A 327 -27.01 -3.35 -2.05
N LEU A 328 -26.69 -2.27 -1.33
CA LEU A 328 -27.64 -1.49 -0.52
C LEU A 328 -28.81 -0.95 -1.36
N ASN A 329 -28.50 -0.30 -2.49
CA ASN A 329 -29.51 0.23 -3.41
C ASN A 329 -30.44 -0.88 -3.93
N THR A 330 -29.88 -2.05 -4.28
CA THR A 330 -30.63 -3.23 -4.73
C THR A 330 -31.55 -3.76 -3.64
N SER A 331 -31.14 -3.63 -2.37
CA SER A 331 -31.93 -4.01 -1.18
C SER A 331 -32.96 -2.94 -0.75
N GLY A 332 -33.11 -1.84 -1.49
CA GLY A 332 -34.01 -0.74 -1.14
C GLY A 332 -33.58 0.05 0.10
N VAL A 333 -32.29 0.02 0.47
CA VAL A 333 -31.73 0.74 1.62
C VAL A 333 -30.74 1.79 1.13
N THR A 334 -30.89 3.02 1.60
CA THR A 334 -29.97 4.12 1.30
C THR A 334 -28.78 4.14 2.25
N LEU A 335 -27.64 4.67 1.80
CA LEU A 335 -26.44 4.82 2.64
C LEU A 335 -26.70 5.69 3.89
N SER A 336 -27.63 6.64 3.81
CA SER A 336 -28.09 7.49 4.92
C SER A 336 -28.87 6.75 6.02
N GLU A 337 -29.49 5.61 5.70
CA GLU A 337 -30.20 4.77 6.67
C GLU A 337 -29.28 3.81 7.43
N ALA A 338 -28.04 3.62 6.96
CA ALA A 338 -27.03 2.79 7.62
C ALA A 338 -26.73 3.32 9.04
N ALA A 339 -26.82 2.43 10.03
CA ALA A 339 -26.58 2.76 11.43
C ALA A 339 -25.09 2.89 11.75
N MET A 340 -24.25 2.08 11.12
CA MET A 340 -22.81 2.05 11.34
C MET A 340 -22.06 1.48 10.13
N THR A 341 -20.79 1.84 10.02
CA THR A 341 -19.77 1.11 9.24
C THR A 341 -18.95 0.26 10.19
N ILE A 342 -18.67 -0.99 9.82
CA ILE A 342 -17.80 -1.89 10.58
C ILE A 342 -16.61 -2.24 9.70
N THR A 343 -15.38 -2.11 10.21
CA THR A 343 -14.17 -2.59 9.52
C THR A 343 -13.50 -3.65 10.38
N VAL A 344 -13.57 -4.90 9.94
CA VAL A 344 -12.85 -6.01 10.54
C VAL A 344 -11.44 -6.03 9.98
N ALA A 345 -10.44 -5.99 10.85
CA ALA A 345 -9.05 -6.24 10.51
C ALA A 345 -8.68 -7.64 11.00
N MET A 346 -8.18 -8.48 10.09
CA MET A 346 -8.00 -9.92 10.30
C MET A 346 -6.51 -10.26 10.17
N GLU A 347 -5.96 -10.99 11.12
CA GLU A 347 -4.59 -11.49 11.05
C GLU A 347 -4.48 -12.64 10.04
N LYS A 348 -3.44 -12.60 9.21
CA LYS A 348 -3.12 -13.65 8.23
C LYS A 348 -2.93 -15.02 8.90
N ARG A 349 -3.56 -16.03 8.30
CA ARG A 349 -3.27 -17.45 8.55
C ARG A 349 -2.32 -17.95 7.45
N GLU A 350 -1.03 -18.07 7.75
CA GLU A 350 0.01 -18.41 6.75
C GLU A 350 -0.20 -19.80 6.15
N GLU A 351 -0.78 -20.71 6.92
CA GLU A 351 -1.15 -22.07 6.52
C GLU A 351 -2.30 -22.11 5.50
N LEU A 352 -3.07 -21.03 5.38
CA LEU A 352 -4.19 -20.92 4.43
C LEU A 352 -3.80 -20.12 3.17
N ASP A 353 -3.24 -18.93 3.34
CA ASP A 353 -2.97 -17.97 2.25
C ASP A 353 -1.48 -17.80 1.91
N GLY A 354 -0.60 -18.64 2.47
CA GLY A 354 0.82 -18.71 2.15
C GLY A 354 1.69 -17.58 2.71
N LYS A 355 3.02 -17.73 2.63
CA LYS A 355 3.97 -16.80 3.26
C LYS A 355 4.00 -15.40 2.63
N ASN A 356 3.76 -15.26 1.33
CA ASN A 356 3.96 -14.00 0.60
C ASN A 356 2.69 -13.15 0.43
N SER A 357 1.59 -13.50 1.10
CA SER A 357 0.33 -12.74 1.07
C SER A 357 0.30 -11.54 2.04
N CYS A 358 -0.74 -10.72 1.94
CA CYS A 358 -1.02 -9.61 2.87
C CYS A 358 -0.82 -10.02 4.34
N GLN A 359 -0.16 -9.17 5.14
CA GLN A 359 -0.07 -9.34 6.60
C GLN A 359 -1.46 -9.37 7.25
N LYS A 360 -2.38 -8.53 6.75
CA LYS A 360 -3.77 -8.47 7.22
C LYS A 360 -4.74 -8.42 6.06
N PHE A 361 -5.89 -9.06 6.28
CA PHE A 361 -7.06 -8.98 5.42
C PHE A 361 -8.12 -8.10 6.06
N PHE A 362 -9.02 -7.54 5.25
CA PHE A 362 -10.06 -6.63 5.73
C PHE A 362 -11.44 -7.07 5.24
N LYS A 363 -12.46 -6.91 6.10
CA LYS A 363 -13.88 -7.07 5.74
C LYS A 363 -14.61 -5.82 6.18
N VAL A 364 -15.23 -5.10 5.24
CA VAL A 364 -15.96 -3.86 5.50
C VAL A 364 -17.45 -4.14 5.41
N LEU A 365 -18.20 -3.75 6.43
CA LEU A 365 -19.64 -3.94 6.52
C LEU A 365 -20.35 -2.59 6.65
N LEU A 366 -21.53 -2.49 6.03
CA LEU A 366 -22.53 -1.48 6.35
C LEU A 366 -23.72 -2.18 7.01
N ALA A 367 -24.14 -1.70 8.18
CA ALA A 367 -25.15 -2.38 8.98
C ALA A 367 -26.36 -1.50 9.32
N THR A 368 -27.52 -2.14 9.43
CA THR A 368 -28.83 -1.59 9.80
C THR A 368 -29.52 -2.49 10.81
N GLY A 369 -30.54 -1.96 11.49
CA GLY A 369 -31.45 -2.67 12.37
C GLY A 369 -32.81 -2.93 11.73
N GLY A 370 -33.66 -3.69 12.41
CA GLY A 370 -35.00 -4.07 11.94
C GLY A 370 -35.01 -5.20 10.90
N GLY A 371 -33.89 -5.87 10.67
CA GLY A 371 -33.81 -7.03 9.77
C GLY A 371 -34.17 -8.34 10.47
N LYS A 372 -34.72 -9.30 9.71
CA LYS A 372 -34.86 -10.70 10.16
C LYS A 372 -33.63 -11.51 9.78
N GLY A 373 -32.51 -11.20 10.43
CA GLY A 373 -31.26 -11.96 10.40
C GLY A 373 -30.39 -11.76 9.15
N GLY A 374 -29.17 -12.30 9.23
CA GLY A 374 -28.26 -12.49 8.10
C GLY A 374 -27.14 -11.44 7.98
N LEU A 375 -25.92 -11.95 7.85
CA LEU A 375 -24.83 -11.27 7.15
C LEU A 375 -25.02 -11.53 5.65
N GLU A 376 -25.30 -10.49 4.87
CA GLU A 376 -25.33 -10.56 3.41
C GLU A 376 -23.92 -10.27 2.89
N ASP A 377 -23.12 -11.32 2.67
CA ASP A 377 -21.85 -11.20 1.99
C ASP A 377 -22.06 -10.80 0.53
N VAL A 378 -21.68 -9.58 0.19
CA VAL A 378 -21.69 -9.04 -1.17
C VAL A 378 -20.59 -9.76 -1.93
N GLN A 379 -21.00 -10.76 -2.72
CA GLN A 379 -20.08 -11.55 -3.54
C GLN A 379 -19.11 -10.64 -4.29
N MET A 380 -17.81 -10.95 -4.18
CA MET A 380 -16.82 -10.42 -5.10
C MET A 380 -17.21 -10.95 -6.48
N LYS A 381 -17.72 -10.08 -7.36
CA LYS A 381 -18.29 -10.50 -8.66
C LYS A 381 -17.35 -11.47 -9.36
N GLU A 382 -17.83 -12.70 -9.59
CA GLU A 382 -17.10 -13.74 -10.33
C GLU A 382 -16.66 -13.24 -11.72
N GLU A 383 -17.42 -12.30 -12.29
CA GLU A 383 -17.05 -11.56 -13.49
C GLU A 383 -15.63 -10.99 -13.45
N ALA A 384 -15.16 -10.49 -12.30
CA ALA A 384 -13.81 -9.97 -12.11
C ALA A 384 -12.77 -11.07 -11.87
N GLY A 385 -13.18 -12.33 -11.74
CA GLY A 385 -12.31 -13.47 -11.42
C GLY A 385 -11.51 -13.25 -10.12
N LEU A 386 -12.12 -12.60 -9.13
CA LEU A 386 -11.56 -12.42 -7.80
C LEU A 386 -12.28 -13.34 -6.83
N GLN A 387 -11.54 -13.85 -5.84
CA GLN A 387 -12.07 -14.74 -4.80
C GLN A 387 -11.80 -14.15 -3.41
N MET A 388 -12.44 -14.73 -2.40
CA MET A 388 -12.20 -14.40 -1.00
C MET A 388 -10.93 -15.13 -0.50
N PRO A 389 -10.02 -14.47 0.24
CA PRO A 389 -8.87 -15.15 0.86
C PRO A 389 -9.33 -16.17 1.89
N LYS A 390 -8.65 -17.31 1.98
CA LYS A 390 -9.07 -18.42 2.86
C LYS A 390 -9.06 -18.03 4.34
N THR A 391 -8.18 -17.11 4.75
CA THR A 391 -8.20 -16.49 6.10
C THR A 391 -9.53 -15.80 6.38
N ALA A 392 -10.08 -15.05 5.41
CA ALA A 392 -11.33 -14.32 5.57
C ALA A 392 -12.54 -15.25 5.59
N GLU A 393 -12.48 -16.39 4.87
CA GLU A 393 -13.49 -17.45 4.93
C GLU A 393 -13.47 -18.17 6.29
N ALA A 394 -12.28 -18.55 6.75
CA ALA A 394 -12.08 -19.34 7.97
C ALA A 394 -12.48 -18.62 9.27
N ILE A 395 -12.57 -17.29 9.27
CA ILE A 395 -12.71 -16.52 10.51
C ILE A 395 -14.06 -16.71 11.23
N HIS A 396 -15.11 -17.17 10.52
CA HIS A 396 -16.41 -17.56 11.12
C HIS A 396 -16.98 -18.91 10.64
N GLN A 397 -16.18 -19.79 10.02
CA GLN A 397 -16.64 -21.08 9.46
C GLN A 397 -17.18 -22.12 10.48
N GLY A 398 -17.28 -21.78 11.77
CA GLY A 398 -17.71 -22.68 12.85
C GLY A 398 -19.04 -22.37 13.55
N HIS A 399 -19.56 -21.13 13.52
CA HIS A 399 -20.72 -20.75 14.35
C HIS A 399 -21.68 -19.75 13.69
N ALA A 400 -22.95 -20.17 13.52
CA ALA A 400 -24.05 -19.32 13.04
C ALA A 400 -24.61 -18.36 14.11
N THR A 401 -24.04 -18.34 15.33
CA THR A 401 -24.44 -17.46 16.43
C THR A 401 -23.23 -16.96 17.20
N ILE A 402 -22.75 -15.76 16.88
CA ILE A 402 -21.82 -15.03 17.75
C ILE A 402 -22.56 -14.74 19.06
N ALA A 403 -22.11 -15.34 20.18
CA ALA A 403 -22.78 -15.22 21.48
C ALA A 403 -22.91 -13.76 21.94
N GLY A 404 -21.93 -12.95 21.56
CA GLY A 404 -21.90 -11.50 21.69
C GLY A 404 -20.51 -10.98 21.37
N HIS A 405 -20.31 -9.67 21.52
CA HIS A 405 -18.99 -9.05 21.38
C HIS A 405 -18.64 -8.33 22.68
N TYR A 406 -17.39 -8.46 23.13
CA TYR A 406 -16.82 -7.53 24.09
C TYR A 406 -16.50 -6.23 23.34
N SER A 407 -17.18 -5.16 23.73
CA SER A 407 -17.05 -3.82 23.14
C SER A 407 -16.32 -2.90 24.12
N LYS A 408 -15.39 -2.08 23.61
CA LYS A 408 -14.87 -0.90 24.30
C LYS A 408 -15.11 0.34 23.43
N CYS A 409 -15.82 1.33 23.98
CA CYS A 409 -16.13 2.56 23.27
C CYS A 409 -15.02 3.63 23.37
N PHE A 410 -14.84 4.37 22.28
CA PHE A 410 -13.86 5.45 22.17
C PHE A 410 -14.38 6.64 21.33
N GLY A 411 -13.75 7.79 21.51
CA GLY A 411 -14.06 9.04 20.81
C GLY A 411 -13.35 9.20 19.46
N GLY A 412 -13.30 10.44 18.95
CA GLY A 412 -12.45 10.82 17.82
C GLY A 412 -12.84 10.24 16.44
N ASN A 413 -11.90 10.29 15.49
CA ASN A 413 -12.09 9.80 14.13
C ASN A 413 -11.18 8.59 13.86
N ALA A 414 -11.76 7.39 13.96
CA ALA A 414 -11.07 6.12 13.83
C ALA A 414 -10.14 6.01 12.59
N TYR A 415 -10.54 6.55 11.43
CA TYR A 415 -9.74 6.50 10.20
C TYR A 415 -8.46 7.35 10.27
N TYR A 416 -8.50 8.46 11.00
CA TYR A 416 -7.37 9.36 11.21
C TYR A 416 -6.44 8.86 12.34
N GLU A 417 -6.95 8.00 13.22
CA GLU A 417 -6.30 7.60 14.47
C GLU A 417 -6.07 6.07 14.62
N PRO A 418 -5.32 5.40 13.72
CA PRO A 418 -4.96 3.98 13.88
C PRO A 418 -4.32 3.64 15.23
N ILE A 419 -3.55 4.57 15.83
CA ILE A 419 -2.96 4.40 17.16
C ILE A 419 -4.02 4.28 18.26
N ILE A 420 -5.17 4.96 18.13
CA ILE A 420 -6.25 4.86 19.12
C ILE A 420 -7.01 3.56 18.97
N ILE A 421 -7.27 3.11 17.73
CA ILE A 421 -7.86 1.79 17.46
C ILE A 421 -7.01 0.70 18.13
N THR A 422 -5.72 0.70 17.81
CA THR A 422 -4.76 -0.33 18.25
C THR A 422 -4.53 -0.31 19.76
N SER A 423 -4.42 0.87 20.37
CA SER A 423 -4.29 1.01 21.83
C SER A 423 -5.57 0.65 22.58
N THR A 424 -6.75 1.00 22.05
CA THR A 424 -8.05 0.64 22.64
C THR A 424 -8.28 -0.87 22.56
N ALA A 425 -7.94 -1.49 21.42
CA ALA A 425 -7.98 -2.93 21.24
C ALA A 425 -7.02 -3.66 22.19
N LYS A 426 -5.79 -3.16 22.34
CA LYS A 426 -4.80 -3.70 23.27
C LYS A 426 -5.29 -3.68 24.72
N LEU A 427 -5.78 -2.53 25.19
CA LEU A 427 -6.32 -2.38 26.55
C LEU A 427 -7.50 -3.34 26.79
N LEU A 428 -8.43 -3.45 25.83
CA LEU A 428 -9.55 -4.38 25.92
C LEU A 428 -9.08 -5.85 26.00
N MET A 429 -8.14 -6.26 25.14
CA MET A 429 -7.57 -7.61 25.18
C MET A 429 -6.83 -7.91 26.48
N GLU A 430 -6.06 -6.96 27.02
CA GLU A 430 -5.33 -7.11 28.28
C GLU A 430 -6.31 -7.28 29.45
N GLN A 431 -7.32 -6.41 29.58
CA GLN A 431 -8.30 -6.52 30.68
C GLN A 431 -9.18 -7.78 30.59
N LEU A 432 -9.50 -8.27 29.39
CA LEU A 432 -10.20 -9.55 29.23
C LEU A 432 -9.31 -10.74 29.63
N LYS A 433 -8.02 -10.73 29.24
CA LYS A 433 -7.04 -11.76 29.63
C LYS A 433 -6.81 -11.79 31.14
N ASP A 434 -6.63 -10.63 31.79
CA ASP A 434 -6.48 -10.51 33.24
C ASP A 434 -7.65 -11.11 34.02
N LYS A 435 -8.86 -11.04 33.45
CA LYS A 435 -10.10 -11.59 34.03
C LYS A 435 -10.49 -12.95 33.43
N LYS A 436 -9.56 -13.60 32.71
CA LYS A 436 -9.71 -14.94 32.12
C LYS A 436 -10.98 -15.10 31.26
N LYS A 437 -11.36 -14.05 30.53
CA LYS A 437 -12.48 -14.07 29.59
C LYS A 437 -11.96 -14.50 28.21
N CYS A 438 -12.61 -15.48 27.60
CA CYS A 438 -12.24 -16.02 26.28
C CYS A 438 -12.92 -15.24 25.15
N PHE A 439 -12.17 -14.97 24.08
CA PHE A 439 -12.56 -14.18 22.92
C PHE A 439 -11.74 -14.59 21.70
N LEU A 440 -12.21 -14.30 20.49
CA LEU A 440 -11.47 -14.58 19.26
C LEU A 440 -10.35 -13.55 19.08
N GLY A 441 -9.10 -14.00 19.25
CA GLY A 441 -7.92 -13.14 19.32
C GLY A 441 -7.23 -12.86 17.99
N ASP A 442 -7.76 -13.33 16.85
CA ASP A 442 -7.16 -13.22 15.50
C ASP A 442 -7.69 -12.06 14.66
N HIS A 443 -8.72 -11.36 15.13
CA HIS A 443 -9.29 -10.21 14.44
C HIS A 443 -9.81 -9.17 15.42
N ILE A 444 -9.96 -7.92 14.94
CA ILE A 444 -10.63 -6.84 15.66
C ILE A 444 -11.65 -6.16 14.75
N SER A 445 -12.78 -5.76 15.31
CA SER A 445 -13.83 -5.04 14.59
C SER A 445 -13.88 -3.58 15.04
N VAL A 446 -13.70 -2.64 14.10
CA VAL A 446 -13.80 -1.19 14.35
C VAL A 446 -15.15 -0.68 13.86
N LEU A 447 -15.99 -0.20 14.77
CA LEU A 447 -17.35 0.28 14.49
C LEU A 447 -17.38 1.80 14.52
N GLU A 448 -17.77 2.44 13.41
CA GLU A 448 -18.05 3.87 13.32
C GLU A 448 -19.56 4.11 13.16
N TYR A 449 -20.20 4.72 14.16
CA TYR A 449 -21.64 4.98 14.14
C TYR A 449 -22.03 6.28 13.42
N HIS A 450 -21.13 7.24 13.27
CA HIS A 450 -21.46 8.59 12.77
C HIS A 450 -20.91 8.87 11.36
N PRO A 451 -21.67 9.57 10.49
CA PRO A 451 -21.18 10.01 9.19
C PRO A 451 -19.98 10.95 9.36
N GLN A 452 -19.16 11.12 8.32
CA GLN A 452 -17.98 12.00 8.40
C GLN A 452 -18.34 13.47 8.58
N SER A 453 -19.55 13.86 8.16
CA SER A 453 -20.15 15.18 8.43
C SER A 453 -20.38 15.52 9.91
N ARG A 454 -20.24 14.57 10.84
CA ARG A 454 -20.23 14.84 12.30
C ARG A 454 -18.79 14.93 12.82
N LEU A 455 -18.35 16.12 13.20
CA LEU A 455 -17.00 16.37 13.69
C LEU A 455 -16.85 16.12 15.20
N PHE A 456 -17.81 16.55 16.02
CA PHE A 456 -17.68 16.54 17.49
C PHE A 456 -18.44 15.39 18.17
N ASP A 457 -17.93 14.95 19.33
CA ASP A 457 -18.50 13.86 20.16
C ASP A 457 -18.88 12.65 19.31
N ARG A 458 -17.87 12.10 18.64
CA ARG A 458 -18.01 10.86 17.86
C ARG A 458 -18.01 9.68 18.83
N HIS A 459 -18.72 8.62 18.46
CA HIS A 459 -18.85 7.40 19.23
C HIS A 459 -18.47 6.25 18.30
N ASN A 460 -17.37 5.59 18.65
CA ASN A 460 -16.82 4.46 17.93
C ASN A 460 -16.62 3.31 18.93
N GLU A 461 -16.55 2.07 18.45
CA GLU A 461 -16.32 0.91 19.32
C GLU A 461 -15.26 -0.02 18.72
N ILE A 462 -14.43 -0.61 19.59
CA ILE A 462 -13.64 -1.79 19.27
C ILE A 462 -14.37 -2.99 19.82
N ASN A 463 -14.71 -3.92 18.93
CA ASN A 463 -15.36 -5.18 19.26
C ASN A 463 -14.38 -6.35 19.08
N LEU A 464 -14.41 -7.26 20.05
CA LEU A 464 -13.82 -8.60 19.99
C LEU A 464 -14.94 -9.62 20.16
N ASP A 465 -14.96 -10.64 19.32
CA ASP A 465 -16.00 -11.67 19.37
C ASP A 465 -15.83 -12.52 20.63
N ALA A 466 -16.89 -12.64 21.42
CA ALA A 466 -16.87 -13.42 22.65
C ALA A 466 -16.97 -14.92 22.32
N ASP A 467 -16.10 -15.71 22.93
CA ASP A 467 -16.11 -17.18 22.90
C ASP A 467 -16.27 -17.67 24.34
N PRO A 468 -17.50 -17.67 24.90
CA PRO A 468 -17.72 -17.87 26.34
C PRO A 468 -17.18 -19.20 26.86
N ASP A 469 -17.19 -20.22 26.01
CA ASP A 469 -16.79 -21.59 26.33
C ASP A 469 -15.34 -21.91 25.94
N CYS A 470 -14.58 -20.90 25.46
CA CYS A 470 -13.18 -21.04 24.99
C CYS A 470 -12.99 -22.10 23.89
N SER A 471 -14.03 -22.35 23.10
CA SER A 471 -14.14 -23.48 22.18
C SER A 471 -13.35 -23.32 20.89
N ASP A 472 -13.15 -22.07 20.45
CA ASP A 472 -12.66 -21.70 19.12
C ASP A 472 -11.34 -20.92 19.22
N GLN A 473 -10.48 -21.35 20.15
CA GLN A 473 -9.18 -20.72 20.43
C GLN A 473 -8.00 -21.35 19.67
N LYS A 474 -8.14 -22.61 19.23
CA LYS A 474 -7.02 -23.41 18.71
C LYS A 474 -6.67 -23.04 17.28
N GLY A 475 -5.37 -22.86 17.00
CA GLY A 475 -4.86 -22.58 15.66
C GLY A 475 -5.07 -21.13 15.17
N ARG A 476 -5.68 -20.26 15.98
CA ARG A 476 -5.87 -18.85 15.64
C ARG A 476 -4.59 -18.05 15.93
N PRO A 477 -4.05 -17.28 14.96
CA PRO A 477 -2.88 -16.43 15.19
C PRO A 477 -3.24 -15.24 16.11
N PRO A 478 -2.35 -14.79 17.00
CA PRO A 478 -2.62 -13.63 17.85
C PRO A 478 -2.60 -12.33 17.03
N PHE A 479 -3.62 -11.49 17.17
CA PHE A 479 -3.70 -10.22 16.46
C PHE A 479 -2.59 -9.25 16.87
N THR A 480 -1.72 -8.95 15.91
CA THR A 480 -0.72 -7.88 15.97
C THR A 480 -1.39 -6.53 15.78
N PHE A 481 -1.15 -5.61 16.71
CA PHE A 481 -1.71 -4.26 16.69
C PHE A 481 -1.05 -3.30 15.68
N ASN A 482 -0.52 -3.82 14.57
CA ASN A 482 -0.07 -3.03 13.43
C ASN A 482 -1.20 -2.98 12.40
N LEU A 483 -1.74 -1.80 12.07
CA LEU A 483 -2.69 -1.66 10.95
C LEU A 483 -1.93 -1.11 9.75
N PRO A 484 -1.62 -1.92 8.72
CA PRO A 484 -0.87 -1.44 7.57
C PRO A 484 -1.63 -0.32 6.85
N VAL A 485 -0.93 0.74 6.49
CA VAL A 485 -1.44 1.84 5.66
C VAL A 485 -0.70 1.86 4.31
N SER A 486 -1.39 2.29 3.26
CA SER A 486 -0.85 2.33 1.90
C SER A 486 0.38 3.24 1.77
N LYS A 487 1.23 3.01 0.76
CA LYS A 487 2.36 3.92 0.47
C LYS A 487 1.86 5.34 0.15
N ASP A 488 0.69 5.43 -0.46
CA ASP A 488 0.04 6.69 -0.84
C ASP A 488 -0.65 7.38 0.36
N TYR A 489 -0.83 6.71 1.50
CA TYR A 489 -1.50 7.27 2.69
C TYR A 489 -0.89 8.60 3.17
N ASN A 490 0.42 8.77 3.01
CA ASN A 490 1.18 9.96 3.38
C ASN A 490 1.75 10.72 2.17
N ARG A 491 1.44 10.35 0.92
CA ARG A 491 1.97 11.06 -0.24
C ARG A 491 1.27 12.41 -0.42
N THR A 492 2.06 13.42 -0.74
CA THR A 492 1.66 14.79 -1.04
C THR A 492 1.75 15.11 -2.54
N GLY A 493 1.86 14.08 -3.39
CA GLY A 493 2.04 14.19 -4.83
C GLY A 493 0.85 13.60 -5.58
N GLU A 494 0.45 14.25 -6.68
CA GLU A 494 -0.71 13.86 -7.48
C GLU A 494 -0.65 12.38 -7.93
N LYS A 495 -1.76 11.65 -7.79
CA LYS A 495 -2.01 10.45 -8.59
C LYS A 495 -1.78 10.81 -10.06
N PRO A 496 -0.85 10.15 -10.79
CA PRO A 496 -0.56 10.52 -12.17
C PRO A 496 -1.81 10.42 -13.04
N SER A 497 -2.23 11.55 -13.59
CA SER A 497 -3.42 11.63 -14.46
C SER A 497 -3.01 11.83 -15.92
N VAL A 498 -3.78 11.22 -16.82
CA VAL A 498 -3.63 11.38 -18.27
C VAL A 498 -3.87 12.84 -18.66
N GLY A 499 -4.86 13.50 -18.04
CA GLY A 499 -5.18 14.91 -18.25
C GLY A 499 -5.54 15.26 -19.69
N HIS A 500 -5.26 16.51 -20.10
CA HIS A 500 -5.50 17.02 -21.46
C HIS A 500 -4.74 16.30 -22.60
N ARG A 501 -3.93 15.27 -22.31
CA ARG A 501 -3.13 14.56 -23.33
C ARG A 501 -3.97 13.80 -24.36
N CYS A 502 -5.24 13.58 -24.07
CA CYS A 502 -6.23 12.95 -24.95
C CYS A 502 -7.17 13.94 -25.64
N ASP A 503 -7.02 15.25 -25.39
CA ASP A 503 -7.90 16.28 -25.98
C ASP A 503 -7.48 16.64 -27.41
N THR A 504 -6.19 16.51 -27.72
CA THR A 504 -5.61 16.83 -29.03
C THR A 504 -5.37 15.60 -29.91
N GLN A 505 -5.55 14.39 -29.38
CA GLN A 505 -5.19 13.13 -30.04
C GLN A 505 -5.96 11.98 -29.39
N GLU A 506 -6.53 11.08 -30.20
CA GLU A 506 -7.37 9.99 -29.70
C GLU A 506 -6.60 9.06 -28.74
N CYS A 507 -7.22 8.71 -27.61
CA CYS A 507 -6.66 7.78 -26.64
C CYS A 507 -7.38 6.42 -26.60
N THR A 508 -6.59 5.38 -26.37
CA THR A 508 -6.99 3.98 -26.22
C THR A 508 -8.00 3.84 -25.09
N LYS A 509 -9.27 3.64 -25.44
CA LYS A 509 -10.35 3.50 -24.46
C LYS A 509 -10.20 2.17 -23.70
N HIS A 510 -10.17 2.23 -22.38
CA HIS A 510 -10.28 1.05 -21.50
C HIS A 510 -11.47 1.21 -20.54
N SER A 511 -11.83 0.13 -19.86
CA SER A 511 -12.72 0.15 -18.69
C SER A 511 -12.00 -0.42 -17.48
N VAL A 512 -12.03 0.31 -16.37
CA VAL A 512 -11.58 -0.20 -15.07
C VAL A 512 -12.56 -1.27 -14.61
N VAL A 513 -12.12 -2.52 -14.57
CA VAL A 513 -12.88 -3.68 -14.08
C VAL A 513 -12.90 -3.65 -12.55
N LYS A 514 -11.74 -3.42 -11.92
CA LYS A 514 -11.63 -3.31 -10.47
C LYS A 514 -10.40 -2.51 -10.04
N ARG A 515 -10.60 -1.51 -9.19
CA ARG A 515 -9.52 -0.81 -8.49
C ARG A 515 -9.01 -1.61 -7.30
N LEU A 516 -7.69 -1.67 -7.11
CA LEU A 516 -7.02 -2.51 -6.09
C LEU A 516 -6.41 -1.66 -4.96
N LYS A 517 -5.09 -1.50 -4.91
CA LYS A 517 -4.33 -0.77 -3.87
C LYS A 517 -3.18 0.02 -4.52
N ASN A 518 -2.60 1.02 -3.85
CA ASN A 518 -1.45 1.80 -4.35
C ASN A 518 -1.59 2.28 -5.82
N ASN A 519 -2.77 2.79 -6.20
CA ASN A 519 -3.10 3.21 -7.59
C ASN A 519 -2.98 2.10 -8.68
N LEU A 520 -3.06 0.83 -8.29
CA LEU A 520 -3.13 -0.32 -9.18
C LEU A 520 -4.59 -0.62 -9.59
N ASP A 521 -4.87 -0.60 -10.88
CA ASP A 521 -6.20 -0.86 -11.43
C ASP A 521 -6.21 -2.11 -12.34
N MET A 522 -7.14 -3.04 -12.13
CA MET A 522 -7.45 -4.07 -13.12
C MET A 522 -8.33 -3.46 -14.21
N ILE A 523 -7.82 -3.41 -15.44
CA ILE A 523 -8.48 -2.83 -16.61
C ILE A 523 -8.78 -3.88 -17.69
N GLN A 524 -9.65 -3.50 -18.61
CA GLN A 524 -9.88 -4.20 -19.88
C GLN A 524 -9.91 -3.17 -21.01
N TYR A 525 -9.03 -3.32 -21.99
CA TYR A 525 -9.02 -2.47 -23.19
C TYR A 525 -10.25 -2.76 -24.06
N LYS A 526 -10.83 -1.70 -24.65
CA LYS A 526 -11.98 -1.78 -25.55
C LYS A 526 -11.64 -1.96 -27.04
N PRO A 527 -10.57 -1.39 -27.63
CA PRO A 527 -10.36 -1.50 -29.07
C PRO A 527 -10.09 -2.95 -29.48
N GLU A 528 -10.89 -3.43 -30.44
CA GLU A 528 -10.81 -4.81 -30.89
C GLU A 528 -9.55 -5.07 -31.73
N LYS A 529 -9.02 -4.07 -32.44
CA LYS A 529 -7.84 -4.18 -33.32
C LYS A 529 -6.71 -3.22 -32.92
N TRP A 530 -5.48 -3.70 -33.11
CA TRP A 530 -4.25 -3.02 -32.76
C TRP A 530 -3.24 -3.13 -33.91
N ILE A 531 -2.42 -2.10 -34.07
CA ILE A 531 -1.35 -2.02 -35.08
C ILE A 531 -0.04 -2.31 -34.36
N PHE A 532 0.64 -3.41 -34.71
CA PHE A 532 1.92 -3.80 -34.14
C PHE A 532 3.02 -3.68 -35.18
N ALA A 533 4.05 -2.89 -34.91
CA ALA A 533 5.34 -3.04 -35.58
C ALA A 533 6.12 -4.17 -34.90
N LYS A 534 6.58 -5.16 -35.68
CA LYS A 534 7.50 -6.20 -35.21
C LYS A 534 8.77 -5.55 -34.67
N GLY A 535 9.32 -6.12 -33.60
CA GLY A 535 10.46 -5.56 -32.86
C GLY A 535 11.65 -5.18 -33.75
N ALA A 536 12.26 -4.06 -33.41
CA ALA A 536 13.54 -3.66 -33.96
C ALA A 536 14.62 -4.68 -33.58
N SER A 537 15.25 -5.28 -34.59
CA SER A 537 16.44 -6.13 -34.48
C SER A 537 17.40 -5.76 -33.34
N ALA A 538 17.75 -6.74 -32.47
CA ALA A 538 19.00 -6.86 -31.71
C ALA A 538 19.79 -5.54 -31.53
N SER A 539 19.21 -4.60 -30.80
CA SER A 539 19.75 -3.27 -30.52
C SER A 539 19.90 -3.09 -29.01
N CYS A 540 21.15 -3.12 -28.54
CA CYS A 540 21.47 -3.06 -27.11
C CYS A 540 21.17 -1.68 -26.48
N SER A 541 20.74 -0.72 -27.30
CA SER A 541 20.19 0.55 -26.88
C SER A 541 18.67 0.50 -26.98
N GLU A 542 18.01 0.59 -25.83
CA GLU A 542 16.56 0.67 -25.67
C GLU A 542 15.94 1.73 -26.58
N ALA A 543 16.47 2.97 -26.55
CA ALA A 543 15.98 4.08 -27.37
C ALA A 543 16.01 3.75 -28.87
N LYS A 544 17.10 3.15 -29.37
CA LYS A 544 17.23 2.75 -30.78
C LYS A 544 16.30 1.60 -31.16
N ALA A 545 16.05 0.67 -30.23
CA ALA A 545 15.06 -0.40 -30.44
C ALA A 545 13.65 0.19 -30.57
N PHE A 546 13.28 1.12 -29.69
CA PHE A 546 12.02 1.85 -29.76
C PHE A 546 11.90 2.68 -31.04
N GLU A 547 12.91 3.48 -31.38
CA GLU A 547 12.95 4.33 -32.59
C GLU A 547 12.79 3.52 -33.88
N LYS A 548 13.44 2.35 -33.99
CA LYS A 548 13.33 1.50 -35.19
C LYS A 548 11.96 0.81 -35.28
N GLY A 549 11.37 0.38 -34.17
CA GLY A 549 9.99 -0.14 -34.15
C GLY A 549 8.97 0.95 -34.52
N LEU A 550 9.13 2.14 -33.93
CA LEU A 550 8.34 3.33 -34.23
C LEU A 550 8.49 3.76 -35.70
N SER A 551 9.68 3.63 -36.30
CA SER A 551 9.89 3.98 -37.71
C SER A 551 9.03 3.14 -38.67
N SER A 552 8.95 1.81 -38.45
CA SER A 552 8.05 0.94 -39.22
C SER A 552 6.57 1.32 -39.04
N LEU A 553 6.17 1.60 -37.80
CA LEU A 553 4.81 2.03 -37.48
C LEU A 553 4.47 3.36 -38.18
N LEU A 554 5.35 4.36 -38.10
CA LEU A 554 5.16 5.67 -38.72
C LEU A 554 5.11 5.61 -40.24
N LEU A 555 5.84 4.70 -40.90
CA LEU A 555 5.74 4.51 -42.34
C LEU A 555 4.33 4.07 -42.74
N TYR A 556 3.80 3.04 -42.07
CA TYR A 556 2.44 2.55 -42.30
C TYR A 556 1.38 3.65 -42.04
N LEU A 557 1.48 4.37 -40.92
CA LEU A 557 0.55 5.45 -40.56
C LEU A 557 0.59 6.65 -41.53
N ASN A 558 1.74 6.92 -42.16
CA ASN A 558 1.90 8.03 -43.11
C ASN A 558 1.55 7.69 -44.58
N GLY A 559 0.97 6.52 -44.85
CA GLY A 559 0.50 6.13 -46.19
C GLY A 559 1.27 4.98 -46.85
N LYS A 560 2.14 4.26 -46.13
CA LYS A 560 2.72 2.99 -46.61
C LYS A 560 1.79 1.80 -46.33
N ASN A 561 0.54 1.94 -46.77
CA ASN A 561 -0.55 0.96 -46.67
C ASN A 561 -1.27 0.88 -48.03
N GLU A 562 -2.06 -0.18 -48.26
CA GLU A 562 -2.69 -0.46 -49.59
C GLU A 562 -3.47 0.76 -50.12
N ASP A 563 -4.16 1.48 -49.25
CA ASP A 563 -5.02 2.62 -49.59
C ASP A 563 -4.27 3.95 -49.78
N LYS A 564 -2.97 3.98 -49.46
CA LYS A 564 -2.12 5.18 -49.39
C LYS A 564 -2.69 6.28 -48.47
N SER A 565 -3.50 5.89 -47.50
CA SER A 565 -4.22 6.77 -46.60
C SER A 565 -3.37 7.15 -45.39
N LYS A 566 -3.57 8.36 -44.84
CA LYS A 566 -2.93 8.76 -43.59
C LYS A 566 -3.83 8.37 -42.41
N ILE A 567 -3.23 7.77 -41.41
CA ILE A 567 -3.90 7.29 -40.20
C ILE A 567 -3.34 8.11 -39.03
N GLU A 568 -4.21 8.72 -38.24
CA GLU A 568 -3.78 9.40 -37.01
C GLU A 568 -3.33 8.36 -35.98
N MET A 569 -2.19 8.61 -35.31
CA MET A 569 -1.69 7.73 -34.26
C MET A 569 -2.51 7.94 -32.99
N THR A 570 -2.98 6.86 -32.35
CA THR A 570 -3.63 6.95 -31.04
C THR A 570 -2.60 6.96 -29.90
N LYS A 571 -3.05 7.25 -28.68
CA LYS A 571 -2.22 7.25 -27.47
C LYS A 571 -2.74 6.29 -26.38
N PRO A 572 -1.89 5.84 -25.45
CA PRO A 572 -0.43 5.98 -25.48
C PRO A 572 0.18 5.07 -26.55
N LEU A 573 1.42 5.37 -26.94
CA LEU A 573 2.22 4.48 -27.76
C LEU A 573 2.85 3.43 -26.83
N TYR A 574 2.60 2.15 -27.09
CA TYR A 574 3.09 1.05 -26.24
C TYR A 574 4.35 0.40 -26.82
N GLY A 575 5.27 0.02 -25.93
CA GLY A 575 6.31 -0.97 -26.21
C GLY A 575 6.10 -2.21 -25.35
N ALA A 576 6.08 -3.40 -25.95
CA ALA A 576 6.11 -4.68 -25.23
C ALA A 576 7.52 -4.90 -24.67
N LEU A 577 7.68 -4.86 -23.35
CA LEU A 577 8.97 -4.97 -22.69
C LEU A 577 9.41 -6.43 -22.59
N ASN A 578 10.57 -6.74 -23.16
CA ASN A 578 11.25 -8.01 -22.89
C ASN A 578 12.07 -7.87 -21.61
N ILE A 579 11.45 -8.12 -20.45
CA ILE A 579 12.15 -8.13 -19.16
C ILE A 579 12.47 -9.57 -18.76
N SER A 580 12.93 -10.35 -19.74
CA SER A 580 13.60 -11.62 -19.49
C SER A 580 14.65 -11.41 -18.41
N ARG A 581 14.39 -11.96 -17.23
CA ARG A 581 15.36 -11.95 -16.13
C ARG A 581 16.58 -12.74 -16.61
N THR A 582 17.75 -12.09 -16.53
CA THR A 582 19.11 -12.67 -16.65
C THR A 582 19.59 -13.14 -18.04
N ASP A 583 19.54 -12.28 -19.07
CA ASP A 583 20.50 -12.33 -20.20
C ASP A 583 20.68 -10.91 -20.83
N PRO A 584 21.90 -10.32 -20.90
CA PRO A 584 22.13 -8.97 -21.42
C PRO A 584 22.78 -9.00 -22.80
N SER A 585 23.02 -10.20 -23.35
CA SER A 585 23.46 -10.44 -24.72
C SER A 585 22.27 -10.43 -25.68
N LYS A 586 21.06 -10.65 -25.15
CA LYS A 586 19.78 -10.43 -25.84
C LYS A 586 19.44 -8.95 -25.85
N CYS A 587 19.90 -8.30 -26.92
CA CYS A 587 19.71 -6.88 -27.17
C CYS A 587 18.28 -6.54 -27.65
N ASP A 588 17.25 -7.09 -27.01
CA ASP A 588 15.88 -7.15 -27.54
C ASP A 588 14.85 -6.52 -26.58
N TRP A 589 15.16 -5.34 -26.02
CA TRP A 589 14.35 -4.61 -25.02
C TRP A 589 12.86 -4.48 -25.34
N PHE A 590 12.53 -4.32 -26.63
CA PHE A 590 11.14 -4.25 -27.11
C PHE A 590 10.86 -5.34 -28.15
N THR A 591 9.93 -6.24 -27.86
CA THR A 591 9.50 -7.28 -28.83
C THR A 591 8.57 -6.72 -29.91
N SER A 592 7.85 -5.64 -29.60
CA SER A 592 7.01 -4.88 -30.53
C SER A 592 6.75 -3.46 -30.03
N VAL A 593 6.41 -2.57 -30.96
CA VAL A 593 5.84 -1.24 -30.67
C VAL A 593 4.44 -1.20 -31.25
N SER A 594 3.45 -0.72 -30.50
CA SER A 594 2.04 -0.77 -30.92
C SER A 594 1.21 0.45 -30.52
N THR A 595 0.15 0.66 -31.29
CA THR A 595 -0.89 1.68 -31.06
C THR A 595 -2.24 1.06 -31.36
N SER A 596 -3.32 1.51 -30.74
CA SER A 596 -4.66 1.06 -31.11
C SER A 596 -5.04 1.59 -32.51
N VAL A 597 -5.92 0.89 -33.21
CA VAL A 597 -6.56 1.46 -34.41
C VAL A 597 -7.48 2.61 -33.98
N PRO A 598 -7.49 3.77 -34.65
CA PRO A 598 -8.46 4.84 -34.42
C PRO A 598 -9.91 4.39 -34.57
N GLU A 599 -10.82 4.95 -33.79
CA GLU A 599 -12.23 4.50 -33.74
C GLU A 599 -12.89 4.49 -35.13
N ASN A 600 -12.61 5.48 -35.98
CA ASN A 600 -13.13 5.63 -37.34
C ASN A 600 -12.60 4.60 -38.36
N LEU A 601 -11.57 3.82 -38.04
CA LEU A 601 -10.96 2.80 -38.90
C LEU A 601 -11.04 1.40 -38.28
N THR A 602 -11.81 1.21 -37.21
CA THR A 602 -11.90 -0.07 -36.48
C THR A 602 -12.42 -1.20 -37.37
N ASP A 603 -13.42 -0.93 -38.21
CA ASP A 603 -14.08 -1.95 -39.03
C ASP A 603 -13.21 -2.41 -40.21
N ASP A 604 -12.62 -1.47 -40.95
CA ASP A 604 -11.78 -1.73 -42.13
C ASP A 604 -10.47 -0.89 -42.08
N PRO A 605 -9.47 -1.32 -41.29
CA PRO A 605 -8.18 -0.64 -41.22
C PRO A 605 -7.34 -0.94 -42.47
N PRO A 606 -6.65 0.08 -43.04
CA PRO A 606 -5.81 -0.09 -44.23
C PRO A 606 -4.80 -1.25 -44.10
N LYS A 607 -4.64 -2.06 -45.14
CA LYS A 607 -3.75 -3.23 -45.03
C LYS A 607 -2.27 -2.85 -45.11
N PRO A 608 -1.40 -3.44 -44.28
CA PRO A 608 0.04 -3.28 -44.42
C PRO A 608 0.56 -3.84 -45.76
N ILE A 609 1.42 -3.07 -46.43
CA ILE A 609 2.09 -3.52 -47.68
C ILE A 609 3.34 -4.38 -47.39
N ASP A 610 3.95 -4.22 -46.22
CA ASP A 610 5.11 -5.00 -45.79
C ASP A 610 4.84 -5.76 -44.49
N ASP A 611 5.64 -6.80 -44.26
CA ASP A 611 5.46 -7.70 -43.12
C ASP A 611 6.00 -7.13 -41.79
N THR A 612 6.54 -5.90 -41.78
CA THR A 612 7.07 -5.28 -40.54
C THR A 612 5.95 -4.74 -39.66
N VAL A 613 4.76 -4.50 -40.22
CA VAL A 613 3.56 -4.08 -39.49
C VAL A 613 2.46 -5.14 -39.64
N VAL A 614 1.78 -5.45 -38.53
CA VAL A 614 0.65 -6.38 -38.48
C VAL A 614 -0.51 -5.70 -37.78
N VAL A 615 -1.66 -5.59 -38.46
CA VAL A 615 -2.93 -5.23 -37.84
C VAL A 615 -3.63 -6.52 -37.43
N ARG A 616 -3.88 -6.70 -36.14
CA ARG A 616 -4.55 -7.90 -35.60
C ARG A 616 -5.39 -7.56 -34.38
N PRO A 617 -6.32 -8.45 -33.97
CA PRO A 617 -7.02 -8.25 -32.72
C PRO A 617 -6.07 -8.19 -31.52
N GLY A 618 -6.41 -7.35 -30.55
CA GLY A 618 -5.81 -7.44 -29.22
C GLY A 618 -6.19 -8.78 -28.58
N ALA A 619 -5.29 -9.39 -27.82
CA ALA A 619 -5.69 -10.52 -26.98
C ALA A 619 -6.77 -10.02 -26.00
N LYS A 620 -7.88 -10.75 -25.84
CA LYS A 620 -8.98 -10.39 -24.92
C LYS A 620 -8.57 -10.68 -23.47
N ASN A 621 -7.48 -10.07 -23.04
CA ASN A 621 -6.87 -10.20 -21.72
C ASN A 621 -7.19 -8.96 -20.88
N ARG A 622 -7.26 -9.15 -19.56
CA ARG A 622 -7.26 -8.05 -18.60
C ARG A 622 -5.82 -7.71 -18.26
N PHE A 623 -5.58 -6.46 -17.88
CA PHE A 623 -4.27 -5.99 -17.46
C PHE A 623 -4.37 -5.37 -16.07
N PHE A 624 -3.31 -5.52 -15.29
CA PHE A 624 -3.08 -4.69 -14.12
C PHE A 624 -2.31 -3.46 -14.56
N LEU A 625 -2.81 -2.28 -14.21
CA LEU A 625 -2.31 -0.99 -14.66
C LEU A 625 -1.77 -0.20 -13.48
N SER A 626 -0.57 0.35 -13.62
CA SER A 626 -0.08 1.44 -12.77
C SER A 626 0.39 2.60 -13.63
N LEU A 627 0.20 3.82 -13.12
CA LEU A 627 0.64 5.05 -13.78
C LEU A 627 1.82 5.66 -13.02
N TYR A 628 2.86 6.04 -13.74
CA TYR A 628 4.09 6.63 -13.19
C TYR A 628 4.44 7.92 -13.96
N LYS A 629 4.62 9.03 -13.23
CA LYS A 629 5.10 10.30 -13.79
C LYS A 629 6.54 10.55 -13.36
N GLY A 630 7.41 10.88 -14.31
CA GLY A 630 8.78 11.30 -14.01
C GLY A 630 9.69 11.32 -15.23
N LYS A 631 10.99 11.54 -15.01
CA LYS A 631 12.01 11.39 -16.06
C LYS A 631 12.22 9.92 -16.40
N TYR A 632 12.56 9.63 -17.67
CA TYR A 632 12.94 8.28 -18.06
C TYR A 632 14.25 7.85 -17.38
N VAL A 633 14.18 6.84 -16.52
CA VAL A 633 15.34 6.25 -15.86
C VAL A 633 15.09 4.74 -15.76
N PRO A 634 15.81 3.87 -16.51
CA PRO A 634 15.57 2.43 -16.53
C PRO A 634 15.55 1.79 -15.14
N ALA A 635 16.45 2.21 -14.25
CA ALA A 635 16.50 1.73 -12.86
C ALA A 635 15.23 2.08 -12.06
N LYS A 636 14.64 3.27 -12.27
CA LYS A 636 13.38 3.67 -11.61
C LYS A 636 12.17 2.92 -12.18
N LEU A 637 12.14 2.69 -13.50
CA LEU A 637 11.09 1.87 -14.11
C LEU A 637 11.15 0.43 -13.61
N LYS A 638 12.36 -0.17 -13.55
CA LYS A 638 12.58 -1.50 -12.97
C LYS A 638 12.17 -1.56 -11.50
N GLN A 639 12.50 -0.55 -10.70
CA GLN A 639 12.05 -0.45 -9.31
C GLN A 639 10.51 -0.39 -9.21
N HIS A 640 9.86 0.50 -9.96
CA HIS A 640 8.41 0.64 -9.97
C HIS A 640 7.69 -0.66 -10.36
N LEU A 641 8.22 -1.39 -11.36
CA LEU A 641 7.70 -2.70 -11.74
C LEU A 641 7.90 -3.76 -10.64
N MET A 642 9.05 -3.78 -9.96
CA MET A 642 9.27 -4.69 -8.83
C MET A 642 8.30 -4.39 -7.68
N GLU A 643 8.06 -3.12 -7.35
CA GLU A 643 7.05 -2.71 -6.38
C GLU A 643 5.62 -3.12 -6.81
N MET A 644 5.32 -3.04 -8.11
CA MET A 644 4.04 -3.51 -8.69
C MET A 644 3.90 -5.04 -8.58
N PHE A 645 4.98 -5.80 -8.80
CA PHE A 645 4.99 -7.26 -8.62
C PHE A 645 4.84 -7.67 -7.15
N GLU A 646 5.49 -6.98 -6.20
CA GLU A 646 5.25 -7.17 -4.76
C GLU A 646 3.77 -6.92 -4.40
N ASP A 647 3.18 -5.87 -4.97
CA ASP A 647 1.77 -5.54 -4.76
C ASP A 647 0.84 -6.60 -5.35
N LEU A 648 1.12 -7.12 -6.55
CA LEU A 648 0.35 -8.21 -7.18
C LEU A 648 0.53 -9.55 -6.44
N ASP A 649 1.76 -9.91 -6.06
CA ASP A 649 2.07 -11.13 -5.32
C ASP A 649 1.32 -11.17 -3.98
N SER A 650 1.30 -10.05 -3.25
CA SER A 650 0.57 -9.95 -1.98
C SER A 650 -0.94 -10.14 -2.12
N LEU A 651 -1.49 -9.93 -3.34
CA LEU A 651 -2.90 -10.07 -3.65
C LEU A 651 -3.28 -11.44 -4.25
N LYS A 652 -2.32 -12.36 -4.46
CA LYS A 652 -2.59 -13.73 -4.97
C LYS A 652 -3.74 -14.47 -4.26
N PRO A 653 -3.94 -14.38 -2.92
CA PRO A 653 -5.09 -14.99 -2.26
C PRO A 653 -6.46 -14.54 -2.80
N PHE A 654 -6.55 -13.32 -3.31
CA PHE A 654 -7.77 -12.77 -3.91
C PHE A 654 -7.99 -13.21 -5.37
N GLY A 655 -7.20 -14.16 -5.91
CA GLY A 655 -7.28 -14.59 -7.32
C GLY A 655 -6.60 -13.62 -8.29
N VAL A 656 -5.73 -12.74 -7.78
CA VAL A 656 -4.88 -11.85 -8.58
C VAL A 656 -3.67 -12.64 -9.06
N ASP A 657 -3.74 -13.13 -10.30
CA ASP A 657 -2.64 -13.83 -10.97
C ASP A 657 -2.26 -13.13 -12.29
N TYR A 658 -0.97 -13.07 -12.58
CA TYR A 658 -0.39 -12.23 -13.63
C TYR A 658 0.71 -12.95 -14.40
N ASP A 659 0.95 -12.51 -15.63
CA ASP A 659 2.06 -12.98 -16.44
C ASP A 659 3.24 -12.00 -16.31
N PRO A 660 4.37 -12.39 -15.67
CA PRO A 660 5.54 -11.53 -15.52
C PRO A 660 6.32 -11.32 -16.83
N GLU A 661 6.01 -12.03 -17.91
CA GLU A 661 6.68 -11.88 -19.22
C GLU A 661 5.84 -11.05 -20.23
N ASP A 662 4.54 -10.83 -19.97
CA ASP A 662 3.64 -10.01 -20.82
C ASP A 662 3.43 -8.61 -20.21
N ILE A 663 4.48 -7.77 -20.34
CA ILE A 663 4.56 -6.41 -19.80
C ILE A 663 4.58 -5.38 -20.93
N TRP A 664 3.80 -4.31 -20.76
CA TRP A 664 3.71 -3.21 -21.71
C TRP A 664 4.00 -1.87 -21.05
N LEU A 665 4.78 -1.02 -21.73
CA LEU A 665 5.08 0.35 -21.36
C LEU A 665 4.43 1.31 -22.35
N GLY A 666 3.34 1.96 -21.95
CA GLY A 666 2.71 3.05 -22.69
C GLY A 666 3.38 4.40 -22.38
N THR A 667 3.56 5.26 -23.39
CA THR A 667 3.90 6.68 -23.21
C THR A 667 2.90 7.60 -23.91
N TYR A 668 2.46 8.64 -23.21
CA TYR A 668 1.57 9.69 -23.75
C TYR A 668 2.32 10.94 -24.23
N ASP A 669 3.54 11.12 -23.73
CA ASP A 669 4.37 12.29 -23.96
C ASP A 669 5.45 11.99 -25.03
N SER A 670 5.84 13.03 -25.76
CA SER A 670 6.89 12.95 -26.78
C SER A 670 8.27 12.66 -26.17
N LEU A 671 9.17 12.06 -26.97
CA LEU A 671 10.50 11.60 -26.54
C LEU A 671 11.48 12.73 -26.19
N ASP A 672 11.12 13.99 -26.42
CA ASP A 672 11.87 15.20 -26.07
C ASP A 672 11.49 15.79 -24.71
N LYS A 673 10.32 15.46 -24.15
CA LYS A 673 9.93 15.93 -22.81
C LYS A 673 10.81 15.30 -21.73
N GLU A 674 11.27 16.14 -20.80
CA GLU A 674 12.04 15.72 -19.63
C GLU A 674 11.24 14.82 -18.69
N GLU A 675 10.03 15.24 -18.32
CA GLU A 675 9.07 14.45 -17.53
C GLU A 675 7.95 13.93 -18.44
N ARG A 676 7.58 12.66 -18.24
CA ARG A 676 6.56 11.97 -19.02
C ARG A 676 5.62 11.21 -18.10
N LEU A 677 4.39 11.00 -18.57
CA LEU A 677 3.50 9.98 -18.03
C LEU A 677 3.75 8.64 -18.73
N TYR A 678 4.07 7.65 -17.92
CA TYR A 678 4.17 6.24 -18.28
C TYR A 678 2.98 5.46 -17.77
N GLU A 679 2.59 4.48 -18.55
CA GLU A 679 1.56 3.49 -18.23
C GLU A 679 2.23 2.12 -18.23
N VAL A 680 2.28 1.46 -17.07
CA VAL A 680 2.85 0.11 -16.93
C VAL A 680 1.69 -0.86 -16.81
N ALA A 681 1.50 -1.69 -17.84
CA ALA A 681 0.46 -2.70 -17.90
C ALA A 681 1.08 -4.10 -17.86
N VAL A 682 0.65 -4.93 -16.92
CA VAL A 682 1.05 -6.34 -16.79
C VAL A 682 -0.16 -7.20 -17.08
N ALA A 683 -0.06 -8.17 -17.99
CA ALA A 683 -1.21 -9.01 -18.34
C ALA A 683 -1.65 -9.87 -17.16
N ARG A 684 -2.96 -10.03 -17.01
CA ARG A 684 -3.56 -11.00 -16.11
C ARG A 684 -3.45 -12.40 -16.72
N LYS A 685 -2.95 -13.36 -15.95
CA LYS A 685 -2.99 -14.77 -16.35
C LYS A 685 -4.43 -15.27 -16.38
N THR A 686 -4.87 -15.77 -17.52
CA THR A 686 -6.13 -16.51 -17.65
C THR A 686 -5.85 -17.99 -17.44
N ALA A 687 -6.58 -18.64 -16.52
CA ALA A 687 -6.48 -20.08 -16.33
C ALA A 687 -6.76 -20.81 -17.66
N SER A 688 -5.90 -21.78 -18.01
CA SER A 688 -6.19 -22.70 -19.11
C SER A 688 -7.40 -23.57 -18.74
N LYS A 689 -8.13 -24.04 -19.76
CA LYS A 689 -9.13 -25.11 -19.55
C LYS A 689 -8.51 -26.40 -19.01
N ASP A 690 -7.19 -26.57 -19.17
CA ASP A 690 -6.45 -27.72 -18.67
C ASP A 690 -6.16 -27.62 -17.16
N ASP A 691 -5.95 -26.40 -16.63
CA ASP A 691 -5.71 -26.16 -15.20
C ASP A 691 -6.93 -26.57 -14.35
N ILE A 692 -8.14 -26.35 -14.89
CA ILE A 692 -9.42 -26.65 -14.24
C ILE A 692 -9.65 -28.17 -14.10
N LYS A 693 -9.04 -29.00 -14.96
CA LYS A 693 -9.13 -30.46 -14.83
C LYS A 693 -8.30 -30.99 -13.66
N MET A 694 -7.09 -30.47 -13.46
CA MET A 694 -6.22 -30.95 -12.37
C MET A 694 -6.77 -30.61 -10.97
N SER A 695 -7.59 -29.57 -10.83
CA SER A 695 -8.26 -29.25 -9.57
C SER A 695 -9.48 -30.13 -9.24
N ALA A 696 -9.98 -30.92 -10.20
CA ALA A 696 -11.19 -31.74 -10.02
C ALA A 696 -10.90 -33.21 -9.67
N GLU A 697 -9.65 -33.67 -9.80
CA GLU A 697 -9.22 -35.05 -9.51
C GLU A 697 -8.38 -35.16 -8.23
N ALA A 698 -8.15 -34.05 -7.51
CA ALA A 698 -7.35 -33.99 -6.29
C ALA A 698 -8.16 -34.17 -4.98
N SER A 699 -9.37 -34.75 -5.07
CA SER A 699 -10.27 -34.97 -3.92
C SER A 699 -10.76 -36.42 -3.81
N ASP A 700 -9.84 -37.38 -3.93
CA ASP A 700 -9.91 -38.69 -3.28
C ASP A 700 -8.59 -39.46 -3.53
N GLU A 701 -7.78 -39.68 -2.49
CA GLU A 701 -7.41 -41.05 -2.05
C GLU A 701 -6.50 -41.05 -0.81
N HIS A 702 -6.45 -42.22 -0.17
CA HIS A 702 -5.91 -42.47 1.17
C HIS A 702 -4.39 -42.37 1.32
N GLU A 703 -3.99 -42.19 2.58
CA GLU A 703 -2.74 -42.64 3.21
C GLU A 703 -1.97 -43.71 2.42
N ARG A 704 -0.70 -43.40 2.10
CA ARG A 704 0.32 -44.43 1.92
C ARG A 704 1.69 -43.94 2.38
N ASN A 705 2.48 -44.88 2.86
CA ASN A 705 3.61 -44.66 3.76
C ASN A 705 4.77 -43.84 3.16
N GLU A 706 5.58 -43.33 4.08
CA GLU A 706 6.97 -42.96 3.82
C GLU A 706 7.70 -44.09 3.08
N ASP A 707 8.38 -43.75 1.98
CA ASP A 707 9.54 -44.49 1.52
C ASP A 707 10.56 -43.51 0.93
N ALA A 708 11.80 -43.59 1.41
CA ALA A 708 12.85 -42.66 1.03
C ALA A 708 13.48 -43.05 -0.31
N SER A 709 13.46 -42.13 -1.30
CA SER A 709 14.18 -42.28 -2.55
C SER A 709 15.37 -41.30 -2.58
N ASP A 710 16.58 -41.85 -2.49
CA ASP A 710 17.86 -41.14 -2.39
C ASP A 710 18.28 -40.51 -3.75
N GLY A 711 17.60 -39.43 -4.11
CA GLY A 711 17.81 -38.69 -5.36
C GLY A 711 18.77 -37.51 -5.21
N LYS A 712 20.07 -37.72 -5.45
CA LYS A 712 21.07 -36.63 -5.51
C LYS A 712 20.78 -35.66 -6.65
N VAL A 713 20.25 -34.48 -6.35
CA VAL A 713 19.91 -33.46 -7.36
C VAL A 713 21.16 -32.65 -7.72
N ALA A 714 21.58 -32.68 -8.98
CA ALA A 714 22.71 -31.86 -9.44
C ALA A 714 22.35 -30.36 -9.43
N LEU A 715 23.28 -29.51 -8.99
CA LEU A 715 23.16 -28.06 -9.22
C LEU A 715 23.15 -27.76 -10.74
N PRO A 716 22.38 -26.76 -11.19
CA PRO A 716 22.27 -26.44 -12.62
C PRO A 716 23.62 -26.04 -13.20
N LYS A 717 24.00 -26.67 -14.31
CA LYS A 717 25.23 -26.36 -15.06
C LYS A 717 24.94 -25.51 -16.29
N PRO A 718 25.85 -24.60 -16.69
CA PRO A 718 25.75 -23.93 -17.98
C PRO A 718 25.85 -24.91 -19.16
N GLU A 719 24.99 -24.73 -20.17
CA GLU A 719 25.09 -25.47 -21.42
C GLU A 719 26.49 -25.33 -22.04
N GLY A 720 27.09 -26.48 -22.40
CA GLY A 720 28.43 -26.57 -22.97
C GLY A 720 29.57 -26.82 -21.97
N CYS A 721 29.31 -26.92 -20.67
CA CYS A 721 30.35 -27.22 -19.68
C CYS A 721 30.49 -28.73 -19.39
N SER A 722 31.68 -29.29 -19.64
CA SER A 722 32.03 -30.70 -19.34
C SER A 722 32.31 -30.91 -17.84
N GLU A 723 32.29 -32.18 -17.36
CA GLU A 723 32.70 -32.53 -15.99
C GLU A 723 34.14 -32.12 -15.64
N SER A 724 35.01 -31.98 -16.66
CA SER A 724 36.39 -31.51 -16.50
C SER A 724 36.51 -30.00 -16.23
N VAL A 725 35.49 -29.21 -16.56
CA VAL A 725 35.49 -27.74 -16.44
C VAL A 725 34.47 -27.23 -15.42
N CYS A 726 33.28 -27.84 -15.35
CA CYS A 726 32.29 -27.62 -14.30
C CYS A 726 31.98 -28.96 -13.62
N PRO A 727 32.66 -29.32 -12.51
CA PRO A 727 32.36 -30.54 -11.76
C PRO A 727 30.90 -30.57 -11.29
N THR A 728 30.25 -31.73 -11.29
CA THR A 728 28.92 -31.82 -10.66
C THR A 728 29.02 -31.65 -9.15
N VAL A 729 28.29 -30.68 -8.61
CA VAL A 729 28.00 -30.57 -7.17
C VAL A 729 26.55 -30.96 -6.97
N TYR A 730 26.32 -31.84 -6.00
CA TYR A 730 24.99 -32.42 -5.74
C TYR A 730 24.39 -31.79 -4.50
N VAL A 731 23.15 -31.34 -4.58
CA VAL A 731 22.31 -31.10 -3.40
C VAL A 731 21.93 -32.46 -2.85
N THR A 732 22.49 -32.83 -1.69
CA THR A 732 22.14 -34.07 -0.98
C THR A 732 20.93 -33.87 -0.08
N LYS A 733 20.71 -32.64 0.39
CA LYS A 733 19.53 -32.27 1.17
C LYS A 733 19.21 -30.79 1.00
N ASN A 734 17.95 -30.48 0.72
CA ASN A 734 17.49 -29.10 0.58
C ASN A 734 16.68 -28.70 1.83
N HIS A 735 17.17 -27.75 2.60
CA HIS A 735 16.46 -27.17 3.73
C HIS A 735 15.74 -25.89 3.28
N SER A 736 14.79 -25.39 4.08
CA SER A 736 14.02 -24.18 3.73
C SER A 736 14.87 -22.90 3.62
N ASN A 737 16.06 -22.88 4.23
CA ASN A 737 16.94 -21.70 4.32
C ASN A 737 18.37 -21.93 3.79
N PHE A 738 18.80 -23.18 3.57
CA PHE A 738 20.14 -23.54 3.05
C PHE A 738 20.13 -24.92 2.37
N MET A 739 21.21 -25.28 1.69
CA MET A 739 21.40 -26.60 1.04
C MET A 739 22.59 -27.33 1.65
N GLU A 740 22.48 -28.64 1.84
CA GLU A 740 23.65 -29.52 2.01
C GLU A 740 24.14 -29.93 0.61
N LEU A 741 25.39 -29.61 0.33
CA LEU A 741 26.06 -29.76 -0.96
C LEU A 741 27.19 -30.77 -0.84
N LEU A 742 27.21 -31.78 -1.69
CA LEU A 742 28.31 -32.73 -1.86
C LEU A 742 29.22 -32.28 -3.02
N LEU A 743 30.44 -31.90 -2.68
CA LEU A 743 31.51 -31.50 -3.60
C LEU A 743 32.48 -32.67 -3.81
N PRO A 744 32.67 -33.18 -5.04
CA PRO A 744 33.60 -34.27 -5.29
C PRO A 744 35.05 -33.77 -5.20
N SER A 745 35.82 -34.20 -4.20
CA SER A 745 37.25 -33.87 -4.08
C SER A 745 38.10 -34.68 -5.06
N ARG A 746 39.12 -34.06 -5.65
CA ARG A 746 40.16 -34.68 -6.49
C ARG A 746 41.44 -33.82 -6.50
N ARG A 747 42.49 -34.38 -7.12
CA ARG A 747 43.78 -33.73 -7.38
C ARG A 747 43.60 -32.31 -7.94
N SER A 748 44.08 -31.34 -7.20
CA SER A 748 43.89 -29.91 -7.45
C SER A 748 45.20 -29.17 -7.27
N VAL A 749 45.39 -28.08 -8.01
CA VAL A 749 46.50 -27.15 -7.82
C VAL A 749 46.01 -25.95 -7.04
N CYS A 750 46.63 -25.68 -5.91
CA CYS A 750 46.24 -24.64 -4.98
C CYS A 750 47.33 -23.58 -4.83
N HIS A 751 46.92 -22.37 -4.47
CA HIS A 751 47.80 -21.27 -4.06
C HIS A 751 47.15 -20.55 -2.89
N ARG A 752 47.88 -20.41 -1.77
CA ARG A 752 47.47 -19.71 -0.55
C ARG A 752 48.34 -18.47 -0.38
N THR A 753 47.74 -17.30 -0.21
CA THR A 753 48.45 -16.02 0.00
C THR A 753 47.62 -15.07 0.83
N LYS A 754 48.28 -14.11 1.48
CA LYS A 754 47.64 -12.97 2.15
C LYS A 754 47.30 -11.88 1.12
N LEU A 755 46.13 -11.26 1.24
CA LEU A 755 45.65 -10.21 0.33
C LEU A 755 44.77 -9.18 1.04
N CYS A 756 44.67 -7.98 0.44
CA CYS A 756 43.68 -6.97 0.83
C CYS A 756 42.26 -7.34 0.39
N GLY A 757 41.37 -7.55 1.36
CA GLY A 757 39.97 -7.87 1.15
C GLY A 757 39.23 -8.17 2.46
N GLU A 758 37.94 -8.45 2.33
CA GLU A 758 37.09 -8.98 3.42
C GLU A 758 36.60 -10.36 2.97
N HIS A 759 35.29 -10.62 2.98
CA HIS A 759 34.70 -11.89 2.49
C HIS A 759 34.88 -12.14 0.97
N GLN A 760 35.54 -11.23 0.24
CA GLN A 760 35.88 -11.33 -1.19
C GLN A 760 37.14 -10.49 -1.49
N SER A 761 37.98 -10.93 -2.44
CA SER A 761 39.23 -10.23 -2.83
C SER A 761 39.44 -10.19 -4.36
N SER A 762 40.39 -9.38 -4.82
CA SER A 762 40.74 -9.30 -6.24
C SER A 762 41.52 -10.53 -6.68
N GLY A 763 40.82 -11.49 -7.30
CA GLY A 763 41.35 -12.80 -7.67
C GLY A 763 42.58 -12.80 -8.60
N ARG A 764 42.99 -11.67 -9.19
CA ARG A 764 44.13 -11.60 -10.12
C ARG A 764 45.47 -11.95 -9.47
N LYS A 765 45.71 -11.56 -8.20
CA LYS A 765 46.94 -11.97 -7.49
C LYS A 765 46.89 -13.45 -7.09
N LEU A 766 45.73 -13.90 -6.61
CA LEU A 766 45.50 -15.27 -6.15
C LEU A 766 45.57 -16.31 -7.30
N LEU A 767 45.01 -16.00 -8.46
CA LEU A 767 44.94 -16.94 -9.59
C LEU A 767 46.18 -16.91 -10.51
N ARG A 768 47.02 -15.86 -10.47
CA ARG A 768 48.14 -15.72 -11.42
C ARG A 768 49.18 -16.85 -11.33
N PRO A 769 49.63 -17.31 -10.15
CA PRO A 769 50.55 -18.44 -10.05
C PRO A 769 49.94 -19.76 -10.57
N ILE A 770 48.67 -20.02 -10.27
CA ILE A 770 47.92 -21.18 -10.79
C ILE A 770 47.83 -21.12 -12.32
N LEU A 771 47.51 -19.95 -12.89
CA LEU A 771 47.47 -19.76 -14.34
C LEU A 771 48.85 -19.88 -15.00
N ALA A 772 49.95 -19.53 -14.32
CA ALA A 772 51.30 -19.76 -14.83
C ALA A 772 51.60 -21.27 -14.89
N TYR A 773 51.33 -22.00 -13.81
CA TYR A 773 51.45 -23.46 -13.74
C TYR A 773 50.69 -24.16 -14.88
N LEU A 774 49.42 -23.81 -15.07
CA LEU A 774 48.56 -24.38 -16.12
C LEU A 774 49.07 -24.03 -17.55
N ASN A 775 49.76 -22.89 -17.72
CA ASN A 775 50.35 -22.49 -19.00
C ASN A 775 51.76 -23.06 -19.26
N GLY A 776 52.25 -23.96 -18.40
CA GLY A 776 53.53 -24.66 -18.59
C GLY A 776 54.62 -24.28 -17.58
N ASP A 777 54.34 -23.48 -16.54
CA ASP A 777 55.30 -23.24 -15.45
C ASP A 777 55.30 -24.39 -14.43
N ASN A 778 55.71 -25.56 -14.92
CA ASN A 778 55.82 -26.81 -14.18
C ASN A 778 57.01 -27.62 -14.72
N SER A 779 57.44 -28.61 -13.95
CA SER A 779 58.65 -29.42 -14.20
C SER A 779 58.67 -30.12 -15.57
N ALA A 780 57.52 -30.35 -16.20
CA ALA A 780 57.41 -30.95 -17.54
C ALA A 780 57.15 -29.92 -18.67
N SER A 781 57.18 -28.62 -18.39
CA SER A 781 56.82 -27.54 -19.33
C SER A 781 55.43 -27.71 -20.00
N LYS A 782 54.52 -28.40 -19.32
CA LYS A 782 53.30 -28.97 -19.93
C LYS A 782 52.11 -28.03 -19.78
N LYS A 783 51.45 -27.71 -20.89
CA LYS A 783 50.25 -26.86 -20.89
C LYS A 783 49.00 -27.69 -20.62
N ILE A 784 48.27 -27.34 -19.57
CA ILE A 784 47.01 -27.94 -19.14
C ILE A 784 45.90 -26.96 -19.51
N LYS A 785 45.10 -27.30 -20.53
CA LYS A 785 44.09 -26.39 -21.10
C LYS A 785 42.69 -26.59 -20.51
N ASP A 786 42.37 -27.83 -20.16
CA ASP A 786 41.12 -28.21 -19.53
C ASP A 786 41.35 -28.26 -18.02
N PHE A 787 40.60 -27.48 -17.26
CA PHE A 787 40.66 -27.41 -15.80
C PHE A 787 39.38 -26.79 -15.26
N ALA A 788 39.05 -27.07 -13.99
CA ALA A 788 37.79 -26.62 -13.42
C ALA A 788 37.77 -25.13 -13.07
N VAL A 789 36.57 -24.56 -12.95
CA VAL A 789 36.36 -23.29 -12.23
C VAL A 789 37.00 -23.34 -10.83
N PRO A 790 37.68 -22.26 -10.38
CA PRO A 790 38.39 -22.27 -9.11
C PRO A 790 37.42 -22.29 -7.93
N LEU A 791 37.67 -23.18 -6.96
CA LEU A 791 37.11 -23.06 -5.62
C LEU A 791 37.94 -22.03 -4.85
N LEU A 792 37.29 -20.99 -4.36
CA LEU A 792 37.91 -19.90 -3.60
C LEU A 792 37.57 -20.08 -2.12
N LYS A 793 38.53 -19.83 -1.24
CA LYS A 793 38.34 -19.83 0.22
C LYS A 793 38.91 -18.56 0.82
N VAL A 794 38.24 -18.02 1.83
CA VAL A 794 38.71 -16.91 2.66
C VAL A 794 38.66 -17.31 4.13
N ARG A 795 39.74 -17.02 4.86
CA ARG A 795 39.79 -17.26 6.29
C ARG A 795 38.93 -16.22 7.02
N LEU A 796 38.02 -16.71 7.85
CA LEU A 796 37.33 -15.92 8.83
C LEU A 796 38.15 -15.90 10.12
N TYR A 797 38.15 -14.77 10.80
CA TYR A 797 38.85 -14.57 12.06
C TYR A 797 37.82 -14.33 13.16
N SER A 798 38.06 -14.86 14.34
CA SER A 798 37.25 -14.57 15.53
C SER A 798 37.43 -13.12 15.98
N ALA A 799 36.47 -12.57 16.73
CA ALA A 799 36.60 -11.22 17.29
C ALA A 799 37.89 -11.04 18.11
N GLU A 800 38.31 -12.08 18.84
CA GLU A 800 39.56 -12.12 19.61
C GLU A 800 40.84 -12.17 18.75
N GLU A 801 40.75 -12.57 17.49
CA GLU A 801 41.84 -12.49 16.51
C GLU A 801 41.85 -11.13 15.81
N GLU A 802 40.69 -10.54 15.53
CA GLU A 802 40.58 -9.20 14.93
C GLU A 802 41.03 -8.10 15.91
N GLU A 803 40.71 -8.21 17.22
CA GLU A 803 41.22 -7.31 18.27
C GLU A 803 42.76 -7.37 18.44
N LYS A 804 43.41 -8.49 18.04
CA LYS A 804 44.88 -8.62 18.04
C LYS A 804 45.55 -7.86 16.88
N GLY A 805 44.79 -7.12 16.06
CA GLY A 805 45.33 -6.15 15.10
C GLY A 805 45.70 -6.74 13.74
N ILE A 806 45.01 -7.80 13.29
CA ILE A 806 45.21 -8.36 11.95
C ILE A 806 44.78 -7.32 10.90
N SER A 807 45.73 -6.86 10.09
CA SER A 807 45.47 -5.92 9.01
C SER A 807 44.46 -6.48 8.00
N PRO A 808 43.53 -5.66 7.46
CA PRO A 808 42.68 -6.06 6.33
C PRO A 808 43.45 -6.49 5.07
N CYS A 809 44.77 -6.28 5.02
CA CYS A 809 45.67 -6.75 3.97
C CYS A 809 46.44 -8.04 4.29
N ASP A 810 46.35 -8.54 5.53
CA ASP A 810 47.01 -9.78 5.98
C ASP A 810 46.04 -10.97 6.06
N ARG A 811 44.80 -10.82 5.59
CA ARG A 811 43.80 -11.90 5.54
C ARG A 811 44.21 -12.99 4.54
N GLU A 812 44.07 -14.24 4.96
CA GLU A 812 44.45 -15.41 4.16
C GLU A 812 43.36 -15.82 3.16
N TYR A 813 43.78 -16.00 1.91
CA TYR A 813 42.94 -16.56 0.84
C TYR A 813 43.62 -17.78 0.23
N GLN A 814 42.80 -18.74 -0.19
CA GLN A 814 43.24 -19.89 -0.99
C GLN A 814 42.39 -19.97 -2.26
N ALA A 815 43.02 -20.22 -3.40
CA ALA A 815 42.33 -20.72 -4.59
C ALA A 815 42.82 -22.13 -4.89
N CYS A 816 41.90 -23.00 -5.29
CA CYS A 816 42.21 -24.35 -5.77
C CYS A 816 41.51 -24.59 -7.11
N VAL A 817 42.28 -25.01 -8.11
CA VAL A 817 41.78 -25.42 -9.43
C VAL A 817 41.95 -26.93 -9.57
N ARG A 818 40.85 -27.64 -9.80
CA ARG A 818 40.85 -29.10 -10.02
C ARG A 818 41.45 -29.42 -11.39
N LEU A 819 42.31 -30.42 -11.44
CA LEU A 819 42.89 -30.96 -12.68
C LEU A 819 42.03 -32.09 -13.27
N PRO A 820 42.02 -32.30 -14.59
CA PRO A 820 41.36 -33.45 -15.21
C PRO A 820 41.98 -34.80 -14.83
N ASP A 821 41.16 -35.85 -14.78
CA ASP A 821 41.57 -37.21 -14.41
C ASP A 821 42.56 -37.84 -15.42
N GLU A 822 42.55 -37.34 -16.67
CA GLU A 822 43.34 -37.81 -17.81
C GLU A 822 44.86 -37.69 -17.57
N TYR A 823 45.28 -36.79 -16.67
CA TYR A 823 46.67 -36.63 -16.27
C TYR A 823 47.03 -37.62 -15.17
N LYS A 824 47.50 -38.82 -15.55
CA LYS A 824 48.04 -39.82 -14.61
C LYS A 824 49.21 -39.22 -13.82
N ASP A 825 50.23 -38.75 -14.52
CA ASP A 825 51.39 -38.08 -13.95
C ASP A 825 51.21 -36.56 -14.07
N ILE A 826 51.16 -35.89 -12.91
CA ILE A 826 51.00 -34.44 -12.80
C ILE A 826 52.41 -33.84 -12.57
N PRO A 827 52.84 -32.85 -13.36
CA PRO A 827 54.16 -32.28 -13.19
C PRO A 827 54.21 -31.37 -11.96
N GLU A 828 55.26 -31.52 -11.13
CA GLU A 828 55.51 -30.67 -9.97
C GLU A 828 55.60 -29.18 -10.36
N PRO A 829 55.08 -28.26 -9.53
CA PRO A 829 55.13 -26.83 -9.78
C PRO A 829 56.55 -26.26 -9.59
N ASN A 830 56.97 -25.36 -10.47
CA ASN A 830 58.26 -24.68 -10.33
C ASN A 830 58.20 -23.56 -9.26
N ASN A 831 57.02 -22.94 -9.10
CA ASN A 831 56.78 -21.93 -8.06
C ASN A 831 56.40 -22.61 -6.73
N LYS A 832 57.21 -22.38 -5.69
CA LYS A 832 57.01 -22.90 -4.32
C LYS A 832 55.73 -22.40 -3.63
N GLU A 833 55.13 -21.30 -4.09
CA GLU A 833 53.84 -20.80 -3.59
C GLU A 833 52.65 -21.62 -4.11
N VAL A 834 52.87 -22.47 -5.12
CA VAL A 834 51.85 -23.33 -5.73
C VAL A 834 52.06 -24.76 -5.25
N SER A 835 51.01 -25.40 -4.75
CA SER A 835 51.06 -26.78 -4.27
C SER A 835 50.04 -27.68 -4.96
N ILE A 836 50.38 -28.96 -5.11
CA ILE A 836 49.44 -30.00 -5.59
C ILE A 836 48.81 -30.64 -4.36
N PHE A 837 47.48 -30.57 -4.26
CA PHE A 837 46.72 -31.20 -3.19
C PHE A 837 45.92 -32.40 -3.70
N THR A 838 45.94 -33.50 -2.95
CA THR A 838 45.16 -34.72 -3.21
C THR A 838 44.34 -35.07 -1.97
N GLY A 839 43.06 -34.67 -1.96
CA GLY A 839 42.16 -34.95 -0.83
C GLY A 839 41.66 -36.40 -0.79
N PRO A 840 41.34 -36.96 0.40
CA PRO A 840 41.03 -38.38 0.58
C PRO A 840 39.61 -38.80 0.16
N GLY A 841 38.70 -37.86 -0.13
CA GLY A 841 37.32 -38.18 -0.55
C GLY A 841 36.46 -36.94 -0.79
N SER A 842 35.27 -37.11 -1.37
CA SER A 842 34.29 -36.03 -1.56
C SER A 842 33.81 -35.46 -0.23
N PHE A 843 33.65 -34.13 -0.16
CA PHE A 843 33.27 -33.43 1.07
C PHE A 843 31.93 -32.72 0.96
N HIS A 844 31.25 -32.55 2.10
CA HIS A 844 30.00 -31.85 2.25
C HIS A 844 30.22 -30.42 2.77
N GLY A 845 29.37 -29.51 2.32
CA GLY A 845 29.23 -28.19 2.91
C GLY A 845 27.78 -27.74 2.96
N TYR A 846 27.50 -26.81 3.85
CA TYR A 846 26.20 -26.14 3.95
C TYR A 846 26.30 -24.79 3.25
N GLY A 847 25.43 -24.54 2.27
CA GLY A 847 25.56 -23.37 1.43
C GLY A 847 24.24 -22.75 0.93
N ILE A 848 24.37 -21.51 0.47
CA ILE A 848 23.30 -20.72 -0.13
C ILE A 848 23.74 -20.21 -1.51
N ALA A 849 22.77 -20.03 -2.40
CA ALA A 849 22.99 -19.45 -3.73
C ALA A 849 22.70 -17.95 -3.71
N VAL A 850 23.71 -17.14 -4.00
CA VAL A 850 23.58 -15.69 -4.19
C VAL A 850 23.56 -15.42 -5.69
N ARG A 851 22.47 -14.80 -6.18
CA ARG A 851 22.33 -14.36 -7.57
C ARG A 851 22.67 -12.88 -7.69
N GLY A 852 23.40 -12.50 -8.71
CA GLY A 852 23.71 -11.09 -9.01
C GLY A 852 25.13 -10.68 -8.65
N HIS A 853 25.44 -9.39 -8.79
CA HIS A 853 26.80 -8.90 -8.54
C HIS A 853 27.14 -9.01 -7.04
N VAL A 854 27.92 -10.03 -6.69
CA VAL A 854 28.52 -10.19 -5.37
C VAL A 854 29.53 -9.08 -5.13
N SER A 855 29.11 -8.05 -4.40
CA SER A 855 29.97 -7.03 -3.80
C SER A 855 30.48 -7.51 -2.43
N LYS A 856 31.43 -6.78 -1.84
CA LYS A 856 31.91 -7.06 -0.47
C LYS A 856 30.77 -7.10 0.57
N ALA A 857 29.83 -6.15 0.49
CA ALA A 857 28.69 -6.08 1.40
C ALA A 857 27.76 -7.29 1.22
N VAL A 858 27.46 -7.67 -0.03
CA VAL A 858 26.63 -8.85 -0.34
C VAL A 858 27.30 -10.15 0.11
N ALA A 859 28.61 -10.27 -0.06
CA ALA A 859 29.37 -11.41 0.47
C ALA A 859 29.34 -11.47 2.01
N SER A 860 29.49 -10.33 2.68
CA SER A 860 29.41 -10.22 4.14
C SER A 860 28.01 -10.58 4.68
N GLU A 861 26.96 -10.08 4.02
CA GLU A 861 25.57 -10.38 4.37
C GLU A 861 25.28 -11.87 4.19
N ALA A 862 25.58 -12.45 3.01
CA ALA A 862 25.42 -13.87 2.74
C ALA A 862 26.16 -14.76 3.74
N THR A 863 27.39 -14.38 4.11
CA THR A 863 28.18 -15.07 5.14
C THR A 863 27.45 -15.04 6.48
N SER A 864 27.04 -13.87 6.95
CA SER A 864 26.33 -13.69 8.23
C SER A 864 24.99 -14.42 8.27
N THR A 865 24.19 -14.34 7.19
CA THR A 865 22.91 -15.04 7.07
C THR A 865 23.08 -16.55 7.13
N LEU A 866 24.09 -17.09 6.45
CA LEU A 866 24.38 -18.53 6.50
C LEU A 866 24.84 -18.97 7.89
N MET A 867 25.77 -18.23 8.53
CA MET A 867 26.23 -18.52 9.89
C MET A 867 25.08 -18.51 10.90
N GLN A 868 24.25 -17.46 10.89
CA GLN A 868 23.10 -17.31 11.78
C GLN A 868 22.05 -18.41 11.56
N THR A 869 21.80 -18.79 10.30
CA THR A 869 20.88 -19.88 9.96
C THR A 869 21.38 -21.21 10.51
N LEU A 870 22.65 -21.55 10.27
CA LEU A 870 23.24 -22.81 10.75
C LEU A 870 23.35 -22.86 12.28
N ASP A 871 23.70 -21.76 12.93
CA ASP A 871 23.74 -21.66 14.39
C ASP A 871 22.33 -21.77 15.00
N LYS A 872 21.32 -21.15 14.39
CA LYS A 872 19.92 -21.23 14.82
C LYS A 872 19.32 -22.63 14.65
N GLU A 873 19.67 -23.32 13.56
CA GLU A 873 19.27 -24.72 13.32
C GLU A 873 20.21 -25.73 14.02
N ASN A 874 21.16 -25.25 14.82
CA ASN A 874 22.12 -26.04 15.62
C ASN A 874 22.94 -27.06 14.79
N VAL A 875 23.28 -26.68 13.56
CA VAL A 875 24.04 -27.49 12.60
C VAL A 875 25.54 -27.27 12.80
N PRO A 876 26.38 -28.31 12.96
CA PRO A 876 27.81 -28.13 13.17
C PRO A 876 28.58 -27.94 11.86
N TYR A 877 29.21 -26.77 11.70
CA TYR A 877 30.06 -26.41 10.56
C TYR A 877 31.44 -25.89 11.01
N ASP A 878 32.39 -25.87 10.08
CA ASP A 878 33.68 -25.18 10.26
C ASP A 878 33.48 -23.66 10.11
N LYS A 879 33.81 -22.89 11.15
CA LYS A 879 33.69 -21.43 11.17
C LYS A 879 34.95 -20.71 10.70
N THR A 880 36.04 -21.42 10.41
CA THR A 880 37.35 -20.83 10.08
C THR A 880 37.51 -20.49 8.61
N TRP A 881 36.88 -21.24 7.70
CA TRP A 881 36.97 -21.02 6.26
C TRP A 881 35.58 -20.90 5.61
N LEU A 882 35.35 -19.77 4.96
CA LEU A 882 34.23 -19.60 4.03
C LEU A 882 34.71 -19.97 2.62
N ALA A 883 34.05 -20.93 1.98
CA ALA A 883 34.31 -21.30 0.60
C ALA A 883 33.24 -20.74 -0.35
N TYR A 884 33.64 -20.41 -1.57
CA TYR A 884 32.72 -20.00 -2.63
C TYR A 884 33.21 -20.36 -4.03
N PHE A 885 32.26 -20.60 -4.93
CA PHE A 885 32.48 -20.84 -6.36
C PHE A 885 31.27 -20.35 -7.16
N SER A 886 31.43 -20.19 -8.46
CA SER A 886 30.34 -19.77 -9.37
C SER A 886 30.32 -20.65 -10.62
N TYR A 887 29.15 -21.10 -11.05
CA TYR A 887 28.96 -21.88 -12.29
C TYR A 887 28.41 -21.00 -13.40
N ASP A 888 29.28 -20.12 -13.91
CA ASP A 888 28.93 -19.15 -14.94
C ASP A 888 29.71 -19.41 -16.24
N LYS A 889 29.18 -18.98 -17.38
CA LYS A 889 29.93 -19.01 -18.66
C LYS A 889 31.01 -17.92 -18.64
N PRO A 890 32.10 -18.06 -19.43
CA PRO A 890 33.04 -16.96 -19.64
C PRO A 890 32.29 -15.71 -20.11
N LEU A 891 32.58 -14.56 -19.50
CA LEU A 891 31.93 -13.27 -19.76
C LEU A 891 30.43 -13.18 -19.37
N THR A 892 29.85 -14.14 -18.61
CA THR A 892 28.53 -13.94 -17.98
C THR A 892 28.50 -12.63 -17.19
N ASN A 893 27.44 -11.86 -17.40
CA ASN A 893 27.20 -10.58 -16.74
C ASN A 893 27.23 -10.76 -15.21
N PRO A 894 27.96 -9.91 -14.46
CA PRO A 894 27.97 -9.96 -13.01
C PRO A 894 26.59 -10.06 -12.35
N GLU A 895 25.55 -9.43 -12.91
CA GLU A 895 24.18 -9.45 -12.36
C GLU A 895 23.40 -10.77 -12.57
N GLU A 896 24.03 -11.76 -13.19
CA GLU A 896 23.41 -13.05 -13.53
C GLU A 896 24.20 -14.23 -12.98
N LYS A 897 25.38 -13.94 -12.44
CA LYS A 897 26.24 -14.92 -11.81
C LYS A 897 25.53 -15.54 -10.62
N ILE A 898 25.64 -16.85 -10.50
CA ILE A 898 25.21 -17.57 -9.31
C ILE A 898 26.45 -17.99 -8.56
N THR A 899 26.73 -17.28 -7.46
CA THR A 899 27.83 -17.60 -6.56
C THR A 899 27.28 -18.36 -5.37
N TYR A 900 27.79 -19.56 -5.17
CA TYR A 900 27.45 -20.40 -4.04
C TYR A 900 28.42 -20.12 -2.91
N PHE A 901 27.92 -19.64 -1.77
CA PHE A 901 28.68 -19.48 -0.53
C PHE A 901 28.39 -20.67 0.36
N LEU A 902 29.43 -21.29 0.92
CA LEU A 902 29.28 -22.46 1.79
C LEU A 902 30.32 -22.50 2.91
N PHE A 903 29.89 -23.06 4.05
CA PHE A 903 30.78 -23.57 5.09
C PHE A 903 30.92 -25.07 4.98
N ILE A 904 32.08 -25.59 5.33
CA ILE A 904 32.34 -27.03 5.28
C ILE A 904 31.75 -27.71 6.52
N LYS A 905 31.27 -28.94 6.34
CA LYS A 905 30.70 -29.74 7.42
C LYS A 905 31.78 -30.09 8.45
N LYS A 906 31.48 -29.90 9.73
CA LYS A 906 32.50 -30.03 10.79
C LYS A 906 33.06 -31.46 10.86
N GLY A 907 34.37 -31.59 10.73
CA GLY A 907 35.08 -32.88 10.70
C GLY A 907 35.41 -33.41 9.30
N GLU A 908 35.03 -32.69 8.24
CA GLU A 908 35.48 -32.99 6.88
C GLU A 908 36.63 -32.06 6.46
N ASP A 909 37.72 -32.62 5.93
CA ASP A 909 38.91 -31.87 5.56
C ASP A 909 39.01 -31.60 4.05
N ILE A 910 39.38 -30.36 3.75
CA ILE A 910 39.53 -29.74 2.42
C ILE A 910 40.99 -29.46 2.05
N GLY A 911 41.94 -29.90 2.88
CA GLY A 911 43.37 -29.74 2.70
C GLY A 911 43.89 -28.38 3.12
N GLU A 912 44.27 -28.25 4.39
CA GLU A 912 45.35 -27.34 4.76
C GLU A 912 46.68 -27.96 4.28
N GLY A 913 47.30 -27.37 3.27
CA GLY A 913 48.60 -27.83 2.79
C GLY A 913 49.67 -27.61 3.85
N HIS A 914 50.19 -28.70 4.42
CA HIS A 914 51.35 -28.66 5.30
C HIS A 914 52.58 -28.16 4.53
N GLU A 915 53.41 -27.33 5.18
CA GLU A 915 54.75 -27.02 4.72
C GLU A 915 55.67 -28.24 4.92
N GLU A 916 55.95 -29.01 3.86
CA GLU A 916 57.14 -29.86 3.84
C GLU A 916 58.36 -29.03 3.42
N GLY A 917 59.07 -28.52 4.43
CA GLY A 917 60.30 -27.76 4.29
C GLY A 917 61.12 -27.83 5.57
N GLY A 918 61.66 -29.02 5.86
CA GLY A 918 62.16 -29.34 7.21
C GLY A 918 63.35 -28.52 7.68
N SER A 919 63.35 -28.22 8.99
CA SER A 919 64.53 -27.88 9.77
C SER A 919 64.75 -28.93 10.85
N ASN A 920 65.82 -29.72 10.72
CA ASN A 920 66.39 -30.42 11.87
C ASN A 920 67.00 -29.38 12.81
N GLU A 921 66.27 -28.98 13.86
CA GLU A 921 66.88 -28.53 15.10
C GLU A 921 66.27 -29.31 16.25
N THR A 922 67.07 -30.21 16.82
CA THR A 922 66.76 -30.92 18.06
C THR A 922 66.65 -29.94 19.22
N GLU A 923 65.62 -30.12 20.04
CA GLU A 923 65.60 -29.57 21.40
C GLU A 923 66.87 -29.96 22.17
N ASN A 924 67.38 -28.99 22.91
CA ASN A 924 68.05 -29.18 24.20
C ASN A 924 67.78 -27.92 25.05
#